data_AF-A0A1Q7W2Z4-F1
#
_entry.id   AF-A0A1Q7W2Z4-F1
#
_cell.length_a   1.000
_cell.length_b   1.000
_cell.length_c   1.000
_cell.angle_alpha   90.00
_cell.angle_beta   90.00
_cell.angle_gamma   90.00
#
_symmetry.space_group_name_H-M   'P 1'
#
loop_
_entity.id
_entity.type
_entity.pdbx_description
1 polymer ?
#
loop_
_entity_poly.entity_id
_entity_poly.type
_entity_poly.pdbx_seq_one_letter_code
_entity_poly.pdbx_strand_id
1 'polypeptide(L)'
;MSKHAAFDGVGGLMSTWLRGLLAVTLAVPVVVVTTASGAGAQDNGVGRTPLLGWSSWSFIRKAPTAAKIEAQADAVRGSGLADAGFRYVNVDDFWYQCPGSQGPNVDGFGRWVTDPVKFPPDGATDGIQVVADHVHGDGLKFGLYVTPGIAKQAVAQNTPIEGTPYHAADIATTTAEKNYNCKGMVGIDYTRPGAQEFVNSWANEFASWGVDYVKIDGVGTSDVPDIQAWSNALRQTGRPIHLELSNSLSITAAPTWQRYANGWRTGGDIECYSCEPAGSSYPLTSWGSVRSRFNQVAAWQPYGAPGGFNDYDSIEVGNGSNDGLTLDERKTQLSLWALAASPLILGTDLTNLDPTDLRLLTNREVLAVDQDAIDASRIVNAPDQQVFAKTEPDGDAVVGLFNLSDSTQVVSTTAAALGLPAAGAYLVNDLWSHLPAETAGTIAANVAPHGVALYRVRPTRFAQFLPPSTTLAVTGLDAATPGQPLTATESFTDNGIAPVQLVRLSLSAPAGWTVTPLSPTFFGDVGAGQSVQASFQVLAPPPASLFQSDPVTAGARYRWHGFFPLEVSSSQVVTTSSPVQPPLRTFASTTASFAQAGTRLGIRADGGDVFGATNQYGSVYQPAGLHDGTVAQVEITAQANTNAWAKAGIMVRNDITDAAASPGFLILAEAPGHGYVVQWDANGDGRLDANSAPSNQGLGTAAYPSWLRLVRSGTSYTGYYSTDGTTWVTIATVSVPGAADAQDVGVFATAHNSGTIGEVDFDHLTVG
;
A
#
# COMPACT_ATOMS: atom_id res chain seq x y z
N MET A 1 56.73 -77.51 -24.57
CA MET A 1 58.11 -77.41 -25.10
C MET A 1 58.89 -76.44 -24.21
N SER A 2 60.13 -76.83 -23.88
CA SER A 2 61.04 -76.33 -22.83
C SER A 2 61.15 -74.81 -22.70
N LYS A 3 61.19 -74.21 -21.50
CA LYS A 3 62.20 -74.20 -20.40
C LYS A 3 63.52 -73.47 -20.73
N HIS A 4 63.84 -72.50 -19.86
CA HIS A 4 65.13 -71.90 -19.42
C HIS A 4 65.26 -70.40 -19.75
N ALA A 5 65.23 -69.47 -18.77
CA ALA A 5 66.24 -69.13 -17.74
C ALA A 5 67.49 -68.48 -18.36
N ALA A 6 68.09 -67.37 -17.90
CA ALA A 6 67.86 -66.35 -16.87
C ALA A 6 68.81 -65.16 -17.18
N PHE A 7 68.59 -63.97 -16.59
CA PHE A 7 69.56 -63.10 -15.88
C PHE A 7 69.28 -61.57 -15.97
N ASP A 8 68.98 -61.02 -14.78
CA ASP A 8 69.29 -59.73 -14.13
C ASP A 8 69.28 -58.37 -14.85
N GLY A 9 68.60 -57.42 -14.19
CA GLY A 9 68.67 -55.98 -14.46
C GLY A 9 67.70 -55.10 -13.65
N VAL A 10 67.98 -54.93 -12.34
CA VAL A 10 67.88 -53.72 -11.48
C VAL A 10 66.66 -52.77 -11.59
N GLY A 11 65.98 -52.55 -10.45
CA GLY A 11 65.83 -51.18 -9.93
C GLY A 11 64.45 -50.69 -9.42
N GLY A 12 64.16 -50.90 -8.13
CA GLY A 12 63.46 -49.98 -7.21
C GLY A 12 61.94 -49.76 -7.38
N LEU A 13 61.11 -49.52 -6.36
CA LEU A 13 61.27 -49.39 -4.91
C LEU A 13 59.85 -49.39 -4.30
N MET A 14 59.72 -50.06 -3.15
CA MET A 14 58.80 -49.82 -2.03
C MET A 14 57.28 -50.13 -2.13
N SER A 15 56.98 -51.18 -1.37
CA SER A 15 55.75 -51.54 -0.67
C SER A 15 55.37 -50.56 0.45
N THR A 16 54.12 -50.58 0.93
CA THR A 16 53.76 -51.09 2.29
C THR A 16 52.26 -50.90 2.64
N TRP A 17 51.62 -52.04 2.98
CA TRP A 17 50.65 -52.36 4.05
C TRP A 17 49.38 -51.53 4.36
N LEU A 18 48.25 -52.25 4.27
CA LEU A 18 47.08 -52.37 5.19
C LEU A 18 46.50 -51.13 5.91
N ARG A 19 45.19 -50.90 5.74
CA ARG A 19 44.17 -50.84 6.83
C ARG A 19 42.74 -50.56 6.32
N GLY A 20 41.79 -51.32 6.88
CA GLY A 20 40.39 -51.01 7.21
C GLY A 20 39.53 -50.18 6.25
N LEU A 21 38.47 -50.79 5.71
CA LEU A 21 37.31 -50.06 5.20
C LEU A 21 36.06 -50.43 6.01
N LEU A 22 35.67 -49.45 6.82
CA LEU A 22 34.40 -49.31 7.52
C LEU A 22 33.27 -49.29 6.47
N ALA A 23 32.25 -50.13 6.65
CA ALA A 23 31.02 -50.02 5.88
C ALA A 23 30.24 -48.77 6.34
N VAL A 24 30.22 -47.73 5.51
CA VAL A 24 29.34 -46.57 5.68
C VAL A 24 27.99 -46.95 5.09
N THR A 25 27.05 -47.36 5.94
CA THR A 25 25.62 -47.37 5.62
C THR A 25 25.16 -45.93 5.46
N LEU A 26 24.96 -45.50 4.21
CA LEU A 26 24.24 -44.27 3.87
C LEU A 26 22.77 -44.45 4.28
N ALA A 27 22.40 -43.89 5.42
CA ALA A 27 21.01 -43.66 5.79
C ALA A 27 20.44 -42.64 4.81
N VAL A 28 19.57 -43.09 3.89
CA VAL A 28 18.71 -42.20 3.11
C VAL A 28 17.71 -41.61 4.10
N PRO A 29 17.65 -40.28 4.30
CA PRO A 29 16.57 -39.70 5.07
C PRO A 29 15.29 -39.90 4.26
N VAL A 30 14.40 -40.75 4.75
CA VAL A 30 13.00 -40.73 4.33
C VAL A 30 12.46 -39.39 4.79
N VAL A 31 12.43 -38.42 3.88
CA VAL A 31 11.62 -37.22 4.05
C VAL A 31 10.19 -37.71 4.02
N VAL A 32 9.61 -37.91 5.20
CA VAL A 32 8.17 -37.99 5.36
C VAL A 32 7.67 -36.59 5.00
N VAL A 33 7.26 -36.41 3.76
CA VAL A 33 6.39 -35.30 3.39
C VAL A 33 5.11 -35.55 4.17
N THR A 34 4.99 -34.96 5.35
CA THR A 34 3.69 -34.79 5.99
C THR A 34 2.92 -33.86 5.06
N THR A 35 2.10 -34.43 4.18
CA THR A 35 0.99 -33.69 3.62
C THR A 35 0.21 -33.19 4.83
N ALA A 36 0.30 -31.90 5.12
CA ALA A 36 -0.69 -31.28 5.99
C ALA A 36 -2.03 -31.69 5.42
N SER A 37 -2.82 -32.42 6.20
CA SER A 37 -4.21 -32.66 5.85
C SER A 37 -4.83 -31.27 5.80
N GLY A 38 -5.03 -30.75 4.59
CA GLY A 38 -5.71 -29.49 4.39
C GLY A 38 -7.04 -29.57 5.11
N ALA A 39 -7.18 -28.84 6.20
CA ALA A 39 -8.48 -28.65 6.81
C ALA A 39 -9.34 -28.00 5.73
N GLY A 40 -10.36 -28.71 5.26
CA GLY A 40 -11.29 -28.16 4.27
C GLY A 40 -11.96 -26.93 4.86
N ALA A 41 -12.08 -25.89 4.05
CA ALA A 41 -12.80 -24.69 4.46
C ALA A 41 -14.31 -24.96 4.64
N GLN A 42 -15.07 -23.98 5.14
CA GLN A 42 -16.51 -24.15 5.32
C GLN A 42 -17.22 -24.55 4.01
N ASP A 43 -17.64 -25.82 3.92
CA ASP A 43 -18.29 -26.37 2.73
C ASP A 43 -19.80 -26.13 2.76
N ASN A 44 -20.21 -24.88 2.56
CA ASN A 44 -21.61 -24.43 2.41
C ASN A 44 -21.99 -24.14 0.94
N GLY A 45 -21.09 -24.45 0.00
CA GLY A 45 -21.30 -24.23 -1.44
C GLY A 45 -20.97 -22.81 -1.94
N VAL A 46 -20.55 -21.88 -1.06
CA VAL A 46 -20.05 -20.55 -1.45
C VAL A 46 -18.51 -20.51 -1.42
N GLY A 47 -17.91 -19.39 -1.84
CA GLY A 47 -16.45 -19.21 -1.79
C GLY A 47 -15.66 -20.19 -2.65
N ARG A 48 -16.22 -20.72 -3.75
CA ARG A 48 -15.46 -21.61 -4.67
C ARG A 48 -14.39 -20.85 -5.47
N THR A 49 -14.70 -19.61 -5.81
CA THR A 49 -13.75 -18.61 -6.31
C THR A 49 -13.83 -17.39 -5.40
N PRO A 50 -12.80 -16.51 -5.41
CA PRO A 50 -12.85 -15.28 -4.63
C PRO A 50 -14.06 -14.45 -5.04
N LEU A 51 -14.72 -13.80 -4.07
CA LEU A 51 -15.94 -13.06 -4.36
C LEU A 51 -15.59 -11.76 -5.09
N LEU A 52 -16.47 -11.34 -6.01
CA LEU A 52 -16.40 -10.05 -6.67
C LEU A 52 -17.60 -9.21 -6.22
N GLY A 53 -17.36 -8.04 -5.64
CA GLY A 53 -18.43 -7.24 -5.04
C GLY A 53 -18.06 -5.81 -4.74
N TRP A 54 -18.89 -5.18 -3.92
CA TRP A 54 -18.74 -3.82 -3.43
C TRP A 54 -19.16 -3.75 -1.95
N SER A 55 -18.49 -2.90 -1.17
CA SER A 55 -18.84 -2.61 0.23
C SER A 55 -18.95 -1.11 0.49
N SER A 56 -19.88 -0.73 1.35
CA SER A 56 -20.16 0.68 1.64
C SER A 56 -19.11 1.39 2.51
N TRP A 57 -18.15 0.68 3.11
CA TRP A 57 -17.29 1.25 4.15
C TRP A 57 -16.39 2.39 3.68
N SER A 58 -15.63 2.22 2.59
CA SER A 58 -14.62 3.19 2.16
C SER A 58 -15.25 4.51 1.73
N PHE A 59 -16.20 4.48 0.78
CA PHE A 59 -16.86 5.68 0.28
C PHE A 59 -17.96 6.22 1.20
N ILE A 60 -19.00 5.42 1.47
CA ILE A 60 -20.22 5.88 2.17
C ILE A 60 -19.97 6.02 3.68
N ARG A 61 -19.15 5.13 4.23
CA ARG A 61 -18.65 5.17 5.60
C ARG A 61 -19.79 5.24 6.63
N LYS A 62 -19.84 6.30 7.43
CA LYS A 62 -20.72 6.42 8.62
C LYS A 62 -22.19 6.73 8.28
N ALA A 63 -22.52 6.96 7.01
CA ALA A 63 -23.83 7.45 6.60
C ALA A 63 -24.51 6.60 5.50
N PRO A 64 -24.61 5.28 5.66
CA PRO A 64 -25.39 4.45 4.74
C PRO A 64 -26.88 4.70 4.90
N THR A 65 -27.61 4.61 3.78
CA THR A 65 -29.07 4.71 3.70
C THR A 65 -29.54 3.82 2.56
N ALA A 66 -30.76 3.28 2.61
CA ALA A 66 -31.34 2.44 1.56
C ALA A 66 -31.10 3.02 0.16
N ALA A 67 -31.49 4.28 -0.07
CA ALA A 67 -31.32 4.96 -1.36
C ALA A 67 -29.86 5.04 -1.85
N LYS A 68 -28.88 5.14 -0.95
CA LYS A 68 -27.46 5.16 -1.34
C LYS A 68 -26.98 3.76 -1.72
N ILE A 69 -27.40 2.73 -1.00
CA ILE A 69 -27.02 1.33 -1.27
C ILE A 69 -27.67 0.87 -2.58
N GLU A 70 -28.95 1.14 -2.77
CA GLU A 70 -29.70 0.86 -4.01
C GLU A 70 -29.04 1.55 -5.22
N ALA A 71 -28.63 2.82 -5.08
CA ALA A 71 -27.92 3.52 -6.16
C ALA A 71 -26.59 2.85 -6.54
N GLN A 72 -25.86 2.26 -5.59
CA GLN A 72 -24.63 1.53 -5.87
C GLN A 72 -24.94 0.18 -6.54
N ALA A 73 -26.01 -0.50 -6.13
CA ALA A 73 -26.49 -1.72 -6.79
C ALA A 73 -26.90 -1.48 -8.24
N ASP A 74 -27.68 -0.43 -8.48
CA ASP A 74 -28.08 0.02 -9.81
C ASP A 74 -26.84 0.31 -10.68
N ALA A 75 -25.81 0.92 -10.09
CA ALA A 75 -24.55 1.20 -10.78
C ALA A 75 -23.76 -0.07 -11.12
N VAL A 76 -23.70 -1.09 -10.24
CA VAL A 76 -23.09 -2.40 -10.55
C VAL A 76 -23.77 -3.04 -11.76
N ARG A 77 -25.11 -3.01 -11.77
CA ARG A 77 -25.91 -3.55 -12.88
C ARG A 77 -25.74 -2.75 -14.17
N GLY A 78 -25.79 -1.43 -14.08
CA GLY A 78 -25.84 -0.53 -15.25
C GLY A 78 -24.49 -0.25 -15.91
N SER A 79 -23.36 -0.47 -15.21
CA SER A 79 -22.01 -0.14 -15.70
C SER A 79 -21.31 -1.26 -16.48
N GLY A 80 -21.82 -2.49 -16.44
CA GLY A 80 -21.16 -3.68 -16.98
C GLY A 80 -20.25 -4.41 -15.97
N LEU A 81 -20.14 -3.92 -14.72
CA LEU A 81 -19.48 -4.66 -13.63
C LEU A 81 -20.18 -5.99 -13.36
N ALA A 82 -21.52 -6.02 -13.41
CA ALA A 82 -22.27 -7.27 -13.37
C ALA A 82 -21.86 -8.22 -14.52
N ASP A 83 -21.69 -7.75 -15.75
CA ASP A 83 -21.24 -8.63 -16.85
C ASP A 83 -19.78 -9.10 -16.72
N ALA A 84 -18.98 -8.42 -15.90
CA ALA A 84 -17.61 -8.80 -15.56
C ALA A 84 -17.51 -9.78 -14.38
N GLY A 85 -18.59 -9.94 -13.59
CA GLY A 85 -18.66 -10.94 -12.51
C GLY A 85 -18.90 -10.36 -11.11
N PHE A 86 -18.92 -9.04 -10.94
CA PHE A 86 -19.26 -8.40 -9.66
C PHE A 86 -20.72 -8.68 -9.30
N ARG A 87 -20.97 -9.30 -8.15
CA ARG A 87 -22.31 -9.74 -7.73
C ARG A 87 -22.71 -9.26 -6.35
N TYR A 88 -21.77 -9.03 -5.45
CA TYR A 88 -22.10 -8.71 -4.05
C TYR A 88 -22.21 -7.21 -3.84
N VAL A 89 -23.26 -6.76 -3.15
CA VAL A 89 -23.46 -5.38 -2.67
C VAL A 89 -23.65 -5.46 -1.16
N ASN A 90 -22.65 -5.02 -0.42
CA ASN A 90 -22.59 -5.20 1.03
C ASN A 90 -22.82 -3.87 1.75
N VAL A 91 -23.73 -3.88 2.73
CA VAL A 91 -23.88 -2.80 3.69
C VAL A 91 -22.97 -3.10 4.88
N ASP A 92 -21.96 -2.26 5.07
CA ASP A 92 -21.05 -2.32 6.21
C ASP A 92 -21.73 -1.72 7.47
N ASP A 93 -20.96 -1.27 8.47
CA ASP A 93 -21.49 -0.75 9.74
C ASP A 93 -22.52 0.40 9.55
N PHE A 94 -23.27 0.72 10.61
CA PHE A 94 -24.26 1.80 10.73
C PHE A 94 -25.64 1.60 10.08
N TRP A 95 -26.02 0.37 9.73
CA TRP A 95 -27.37 0.03 9.25
C TRP A 95 -28.44 -0.02 10.37
N TYR A 96 -28.00 -0.16 11.61
CA TYR A 96 -28.83 -0.32 12.81
C TYR A 96 -28.85 0.93 13.69
N GLN A 97 -29.78 0.96 14.66
CA GLN A 97 -29.87 2.03 15.65
C GLN A 97 -28.70 1.97 16.64
N CYS A 98 -27.76 2.89 16.46
CA CYS A 98 -26.57 3.00 17.30
C CYS A 98 -26.59 4.26 18.19
N PRO A 99 -27.00 4.14 19.47
CA PRO A 99 -27.02 5.27 20.39
C PRO A 99 -25.67 5.56 21.09
N GLY A 100 -24.60 4.83 20.73
CA GLY A 100 -23.26 4.98 21.32
C GLY A 100 -23.00 4.00 22.46
N SER A 101 -22.28 4.42 23.51
CA SER A 101 -21.59 3.55 24.49
C SER A 101 -22.42 2.47 25.19
N GLN A 102 -23.75 2.62 25.23
CA GLN A 102 -24.68 1.61 25.76
C GLN A 102 -24.87 0.40 24.82
N GLY A 103 -24.39 0.48 23.59
CA GLY A 103 -24.52 -0.54 22.56
C GLY A 103 -25.78 -0.38 21.71
N PRO A 104 -25.91 -1.18 20.64
CA PRO A 104 -27.05 -1.15 19.73
C PRO A 104 -28.38 -1.28 20.47
N ASN A 105 -29.41 -0.58 19.98
CA ASN A 105 -30.78 -0.88 20.41
C ASN A 105 -31.16 -2.28 19.91
N VAL A 106 -31.96 -3.00 20.70
CA VAL A 106 -32.34 -4.37 20.40
C VAL A 106 -33.85 -4.58 20.33
N ASP A 107 -34.26 -5.58 19.56
CA ASP A 107 -35.63 -6.05 19.44
C ASP A 107 -36.06 -6.87 20.66
N GLY A 108 -37.27 -7.41 20.61
CA GLY A 108 -37.83 -8.23 21.69
C GLY A 108 -37.05 -9.52 21.98
N PHE A 109 -36.10 -9.92 21.11
CA PHE A 109 -35.28 -11.12 21.25
C PHE A 109 -33.78 -10.82 21.45
N GLY A 110 -33.42 -9.54 21.59
CA GLY A 110 -32.03 -9.12 21.83
C GLY A 110 -31.17 -8.95 20.57
N ARG A 111 -31.77 -8.95 19.37
CA ARG A 111 -31.11 -8.71 18.08
C ARG A 111 -31.14 -7.21 17.73
N TRP A 112 -30.19 -6.69 16.95
CA TRP A 112 -30.13 -5.24 16.70
C TRP A 112 -31.30 -4.76 15.86
N VAL A 113 -31.82 -3.58 16.20
CA VAL A 113 -32.91 -2.95 15.46
C VAL A 113 -32.36 -2.16 14.27
N THR A 114 -32.87 -2.45 13.06
CA THR A 114 -32.66 -1.64 11.85
C THR A 114 -32.95 -0.17 12.13
N ASP A 115 -32.13 0.76 11.65
CA ASP A 115 -32.44 2.19 11.73
C ASP A 115 -33.53 2.56 10.71
N PRO A 116 -34.79 2.80 11.12
CA PRO A 116 -35.90 2.99 10.20
C PRO A 116 -35.85 4.34 9.47
N VAL A 117 -34.99 5.27 9.92
CA VAL A 117 -34.77 6.55 9.24
C VAL A 117 -33.83 6.35 8.05
N LYS A 118 -32.81 5.53 8.21
CA LYS A 118 -31.83 5.22 7.15
C LYS A 118 -32.33 4.14 6.20
N PHE A 119 -33.03 3.15 6.74
CA PHE A 119 -33.55 1.97 6.05
C PHE A 119 -35.04 1.85 6.38
N PRO A 120 -35.91 2.61 5.68
CA PRO A 120 -37.33 2.62 5.98
C PRO A 120 -37.99 1.27 5.64
N PRO A 121 -38.83 0.71 6.51
CA PRO A 121 -39.58 -0.50 6.22
C PRO A 121 -40.71 -0.24 5.20
N ASP A 122 -41.11 -1.28 4.47
CA ASP A 122 -42.32 -1.28 3.63
C ASP A 122 -43.39 -2.18 4.27
N GLY A 123 -44.35 -1.56 4.94
CA GLY A 123 -45.39 -2.27 5.69
C GLY A 123 -44.79 -3.13 6.80
N ALA A 124 -44.84 -4.45 6.63
CA ALA A 124 -44.29 -5.43 7.58
C ALA A 124 -42.89 -5.93 7.20
N THR A 125 -42.38 -5.54 6.01
CA THR A 125 -41.05 -5.90 5.52
C THR A 125 -40.01 -4.99 6.17
N ASP A 126 -38.98 -5.58 6.77
CA ASP A 126 -37.89 -4.82 7.39
C ASP A 126 -37.15 -3.98 6.32
N GLY A 127 -36.65 -2.80 6.70
CA GLY A 127 -35.96 -1.91 5.77
C GLY A 127 -34.69 -2.52 5.15
N ILE A 128 -34.00 -3.41 5.85
CA ILE A 128 -32.87 -4.17 5.28
C ILE A 128 -33.36 -5.17 4.24
N GLN A 129 -34.48 -5.85 4.51
CA GLN A 129 -35.08 -6.75 3.54
C GLN A 129 -35.56 -6.01 2.28
N VAL A 130 -36.10 -4.79 2.41
CA VAL A 130 -36.46 -3.97 1.25
C VAL A 130 -35.25 -3.72 0.34
N VAL A 131 -34.09 -3.37 0.92
CA VAL A 131 -32.86 -3.16 0.14
C VAL A 131 -32.35 -4.48 -0.45
N ALA A 132 -32.40 -5.58 0.31
CA ALA A 132 -32.00 -6.90 -0.17
C ALA A 132 -32.85 -7.33 -1.39
N ASP A 133 -34.17 -7.15 -1.31
CA ASP A 133 -35.11 -7.45 -2.39
C ASP A 133 -34.82 -6.59 -3.64
N HIS A 134 -34.46 -5.31 -3.48
CA HIS A 134 -34.01 -4.46 -4.59
C HIS A 134 -32.74 -5.01 -5.25
N VAL A 135 -31.72 -5.32 -4.44
CA VAL A 135 -30.43 -5.88 -4.91
C VAL A 135 -30.64 -7.22 -5.63
N HIS A 136 -31.50 -8.10 -5.11
CA HIS A 136 -31.84 -9.35 -5.80
C HIS A 136 -32.64 -9.11 -7.09
N GLY A 137 -33.49 -8.08 -7.12
CA GLY A 137 -34.21 -7.64 -8.32
C GLY A 137 -33.28 -7.26 -9.48
N ASP A 138 -32.08 -6.79 -9.16
CA ASP A 138 -31.01 -6.52 -10.13
C ASP A 138 -30.17 -7.75 -10.52
N GLY A 139 -30.49 -8.92 -9.96
CA GLY A 139 -29.72 -10.16 -10.16
C GLY A 139 -28.39 -10.20 -9.40
N LEU A 140 -28.24 -9.32 -8.39
CA LEU A 140 -27.08 -9.24 -7.52
C LEU A 140 -27.34 -10.01 -6.21
N LYS A 141 -26.37 -9.97 -5.29
CA LYS A 141 -26.38 -10.61 -3.97
C LYS A 141 -26.16 -9.56 -2.90
N PHE A 142 -26.82 -9.72 -1.76
CA PHE A 142 -26.83 -8.72 -0.69
C PHE A 142 -26.03 -9.18 0.53
N GLY A 143 -25.26 -8.27 1.14
CA GLY A 143 -24.46 -8.58 2.33
C GLY A 143 -24.66 -7.61 3.49
N LEU A 144 -24.42 -8.10 4.71
CA LEU A 144 -24.59 -7.34 5.96
C LEU A 144 -23.41 -7.47 6.92
N TYR A 145 -23.32 -6.52 7.84
CA TYR A 145 -22.28 -6.43 8.87
C TYR A 145 -22.83 -6.67 10.28
N VAL A 146 -22.06 -7.38 11.12
CA VAL A 146 -22.27 -7.54 12.57
C VAL A 146 -20.93 -7.62 13.31
N THR A 147 -20.97 -7.67 14.65
CA THR A 147 -19.79 -7.90 15.51
C THR A 147 -20.03 -9.07 16.48
N PRO A 148 -18.98 -9.71 17.04
CA PRO A 148 -19.12 -10.76 18.06
C PRO A 148 -19.91 -10.33 19.30
N GLY A 149 -20.41 -11.33 20.02
CA GLY A 149 -21.06 -11.16 21.30
C GLY A 149 -22.53 -10.72 21.24
N ILE A 150 -22.99 -10.17 22.37
CA ILE A 150 -24.36 -9.71 22.60
C ILE A 150 -24.37 -8.27 23.11
N ALA A 151 -25.38 -7.48 22.69
CA ALA A 151 -25.49 -6.09 23.09
C ALA A 151 -25.75 -5.96 24.60
N LYS A 152 -25.07 -5.01 25.26
CA LYS A 152 -25.34 -4.66 26.67
C LYS A 152 -26.80 -4.26 26.90
N GLN A 153 -27.46 -3.71 25.89
CA GLN A 153 -28.89 -3.42 25.96
C GLN A 153 -29.76 -4.68 26.06
N ALA A 154 -29.47 -5.73 25.31
CA ALA A 154 -30.16 -7.01 25.44
C ALA A 154 -30.00 -7.58 26.85
N VAL A 155 -28.78 -7.50 27.40
CA VAL A 155 -28.48 -7.95 28.77
C VAL A 155 -29.21 -7.10 29.81
N ALA A 156 -29.21 -5.77 29.66
CA ALA A 156 -29.86 -4.86 30.61
C ALA A 156 -31.38 -4.97 30.60
N GLN A 157 -31.97 -5.17 29.42
CA GLN A 157 -33.40 -5.44 29.26
C GLN A 157 -33.75 -6.90 29.59
N ASN A 158 -32.73 -7.74 29.74
CA ASN A 158 -32.81 -9.19 29.88
C ASN A 158 -33.80 -9.80 28.88
N THR A 159 -33.63 -9.49 27.60
CA THR A 159 -34.53 -9.95 26.53
C THR A 159 -34.55 -11.48 26.46
N PRO A 160 -35.71 -12.10 26.18
CA PRO A 160 -35.77 -13.54 25.92
C PRO A 160 -34.94 -13.90 24.68
N ILE A 161 -34.40 -15.12 24.65
CA ILE A 161 -33.76 -15.68 23.46
C ILE A 161 -34.82 -16.46 22.67
N GLU A 162 -35.03 -16.08 21.41
CA GLU A 162 -36.07 -16.64 20.55
C GLU A 162 -36.09 -18.18 20.57
N GLY A 163 -37.27 -18.76 20.77
CA GLY A 163 -37.47 -20.21 20.76
C GLY A 163 -36.95 -20.96 21.99
N THR A 164 -36.51 -20.25 23.05
CA THR A 164 -35.95 -20.86 24.26
C THR A 164 -36.58 -20.30 25.55
N PRO A 165 -36.40 -20.97 26.71
CA PRO A 165 -36.76 -20.39 28.01
C PRO A 165 -35.67 -19.46 28.59
N TYR A 166 -34.54 -19.27 27.89
CA TYR A 166 -33.39 -18.51 28.36
C TYR A 166 -33.47 -17.04 27.93
N HIS A 167 -32.70 -16.18 28.58
CA HIS A 167 -32.63 -14.75 28.33
C HIS A 167 -31.18 -14.29 28.13
N ALA A 168 -31.01 -13.08 27.62
CA ALA A 168 -29.70 -12.50 27.33
C ALA A 168 -28.73 -12.54 28.53
N ALA A 169 -29.20 -12.30 29.76
CA ALA A 169 -28.34 -12.34 30.94
C ALA A 169 -27.89 -13.77 31.33
N ASP A 170 -28.56 -14.82 30.85
CA ASP A 170 -28.19 -16.21 31.13
C ASP A 170 -26.95 -16.66 30.35
N ILE A 171 -26.70 -16.02 29.19
CA ILE A 171 -25.62 -16.37 28.27
C ILE A 171 -24.51 -15.31 28.21
N ALA A 172 -24.76 -14.09 28.69
CA ALA A 172 -23.79 -13.01 28.61
C ALA A 172 -22.62 -13.19 29.60
N THR A 173 -21.43 -12.86 29.14
CA THR A 173 -20.23 -12.71 29.98
C THR A 173 -20.07 -11.25 30.43
N THR A 174 -19.05 -11.00 31.25
CA THR A 174 -18.61 -9.64 31.60
C THR A 174 -17.48 -9.11 30.71
N THR A 175 -16.95 -9.94 29.81
CA THR A 175 -15.88 -9.56 28.90
C THR A 175 -16.43 -8.60 27.86
N ALA A 176 -15.78 -7.45 27.68
CA ALA A 176 -16.17 -6.50 26.66
C ALA A 176 -15.75 -6.99 25.28
N GLU A 177 -16.65 -6.87 24.31
CA GLU A 177 -16.38 -7.21 22.91
C GLU A 177 -16.10 -5.97 22.07
N LYS A 178 -15.34 -6.18 20.99
CA LYS A 178 -15.06 -5.11 20.05
C LYS A 178 -16.30 -4.81 19.21
N ASN A 179 -16.74 -3.56 19.26
CA ASN A 179 -17.58 -2.94 18.26
C ASN A 179 -16.99 -1.54 18.05
N TYR A 180 -16.32 -1.32 16.92
CA TYR A 180 -15.45 -0.14 16.75
C TYR A 180 -16.22 1.17 16.79
N ASN A 181 -17.45 1.20 16.30
CA ASN A 181 -18.23 2.42 16.20
C ASN A 181 -19.28 2.54 17.31
N CYS A 182 -20.14 1.54 17.46
CA CYS A 182 -21.24 1.59 18.42
C CYS A 182 -20.86 1.23 19.85
N LYS A 183 -19.77 0.49 20.06
CA LYS A 183 -19.35 -0.01 21.38
C LYS A 183 -20.45 -0.89 22.01
N GLY A 184 -20.37 -1.10 23.34
CA GLY A 184 -21.46 -1.64 24.12
C GLY A 184 -21.83 -3.10 23.85
N MET A 185 -20.87 -3.92 23.40
CA MET A 185 -21.01 -5.37 23.26
C MET A 185 -20.29 -6.10 24.40
N VAL A 186 -20.78 -7.27 24.78
CA VAL A 186 -20.14 -8.20 25.73
C VAL A 186 -20.14 -9.63 25.17
N GLY A 187 -19.20 -10.46 25.62
CA GLY A 187 -19.02 -11.81 25.08
C GLY A 187 -20.17 -12.74 25.45
N ILE A 188 -20.33 -13.83 24.70
CA ILE A 188 -21.31 -14.89 24.97
C ILE A 188 -20.59 -16.13 25.56
N ASP A 189 -21.11 -16.68 26.65
CA ASP A 189 -20.68 -17.95 27.22
C ASP A 189 -21.35 -19.10 26.45
N TYR A 190 -20.68 -19.59 25.40
CA TYR A 190 -21.16 -20.69 24.57
C TYR A 190 -21.26 -22.04 25.29
N THR A 191 -20.90 -22.13 26.58
CA THR A 191 -21.20 -23.31 27.40
C THR A 191 -22.61 -23.29 27.99
N ARG A 192 -23.32 -22.15 27.90
CA ARG A 192 -24.66 -21.98 28.43
C ARG A 192 -25.73 -22.40 27.42
N PRO A 193 -26.79 -23.09 27.87
CA PRO A 193 -27.99 -23.28 27.07
C PRO A 193 -28.56 -21.93 26.59
N GLY A 194 -29.03 -21.87 25.35
CA GLY A 194 -29.54 -20.64 24.72
C GLY A 194 -28.48 -19.86 23.93
N ALA A 195 -27.18 -20.08 24.16
CA ALA A 195 -26.12 -19.31 23.50
C ALA A 195 -26.07 -19.58 21.98
N GLN A 196 -26.12 -20.85 21.56
CA GLN A 196 -26.17 -21.20 20.14
C GLN A 196 -27.51 -20.76 19.52
N GLU A 197 -28.62 -20.90 20.24
CA GLU A 197 -29.95 -20.50 19.79
C GLU A 197 -30.07 -19.00 19.56
N PHE A 198 -29.39 -18.18 20.37
CA PHE A 198 -29.29 -16.73 20.13
C PHE A 198 -28.64 -16.43 18.78
N VAL A 199 -27.50 -17.06 18.47
CA VAL A 199 -26.84 -16.88 17.15
C VAL A 199 -27.68 -17.49 16.01
N ASN A 200 -28.39 -18.59 16.26
CA ASN A 200 -29.33 -19.16 15.30
C ASN A 200 -30.48 -18.19 14.96
N SER A 201 -31.00 -17.44 15.95
CA SER A 201 -32.06 -16.45 15.73
C SER A 201 -31.61 -15.31 14.81
N TRP A 202 -30.36 -14.87 14.95
CA TRP A 202 -29.72 -13.90 14.05
C TRP A 202 -29.55 -14.46 12.64
N ALA A 203 -28.99 -15.66 12.50
CA ALA A 203 -28.79 -16.28 11.20
C ALA A 203 -30.12 -16.52 10.47
N ASN A 204 -31.17 -16.95 11.19
CA ASN A 204 -32.50 -17.13 10.62
C ASN A 204 -33.11 -15.80 10.16
N GLU A 205 -32.94 -14.72 10.92
CA GLU A 205 -33.39 -13.38 10.53
C GLU A 205 -32.71 -12.92 9.25
N PHE A 206 -31.38 -12.99 9.19
CA PHE A 206 -30.61 -12.63 7.99
C PHE A 206 -30.99 -13.48 6.78
N ALA A 207 -31.17 -14.80 6.96
CA ALA A 207 -31.65 -15.66 5.90
C ALA A 207 -33.08 -15.31 5.45
N SER A 208 -33.95 -14.90 6.37
CA SER A 208 -35.33 -14.48 6.06
C SER A 208 -35.38 -13.16 5.29
N TRP A 209 -34.44 -12.25 5.53
CA TRP A 209 -34.24 -11.03 4.74
C TRP A 209 -33.52 -11.27 3.41
N GLY A 210 -33.09 -12.50 3.14
CA GLY A 210 -32.42 -12.86 1.90
C GLY A 210 -30.92 -12.55 1.85
N VAL A 211 -30.27 -12.27 2.97
CA VAL A 211 -28.81 -12.01 3.03
C VAL A 211 -28.01 -13.18 2.43
N ASP A 212 -26.98 -12.88 1.64
CA ASP A 212 -26.09 -13.83 0.95
C ASP A 212 -24.63 -13.77 1.46
N TYR A 213 -24.30 -12.75 2.25
CA TYR A 213 -22.98 -12.49 2.79
C TYR A 213 -23.08 -11.85 4.17
N VAL A 214 -22.30 -12.32 5.13
CA VAL A 214 -22.23 -11.76 6.49
C VAL A 214 -20.77 -11.50 6.83
N LYS A 215 -20.43 -10.24 7.12
CA LYS A 215 -19.14 -9.83 7.70
C LYS A 215 -19.27 -9.72 9.20
N ILE A 216 -18.44 -10.45 9.93
CA ILE A 216 -18.29 -10.33 11.39
C ILE A 216 -17.01 -9.55 11.67
N ASP A 217 -17.14 -8.33 12.20
CA ASP A 217 -16.01 -7.44 12.46
C ASP A 217 -15.58 -7.39 13.94
N GLY A 218 -14.34 -6.99 14.20
CA GLY A 218 -13.75 -6.98 15.54
C GLY A 218 -13.26 -8.33 16.06
N VAL A 219 -13.19 -9.34 15.19
CA VAL A 219 -12.80 -10.72 15.50
C VAL A 219 -11.33 -10.83 15.93
N GLY A 220 -11.08 -11.65 16.95
CA GLY A 220 -9.78 -12.12 17.41
C GLY A 220 -9.78 -13.59 17.82
N THR A 221 -8.64 -14.09 18.32
CA THR A 221 -8.51 -15.50 18.76
C THR A 221 -9.36 -15.84 19.98
N SER A 222 -9.79 -14.86 20.77
CA SER A 222 -10.78 -15.03 21.83
C SER A 222 -12.16 -15.43 21.30
N ASP A 223 -12.47 -15.08 20.06
CA ASP A 223 -13.83 -15.12 19.51
C ASP A 223 -14.05 -16.35 18.63
N VAL A 224 -13.13 -17.31 18.68
CA VAL A 224 -13.27 -18.62 18.01
C VAL A 224 -14.61 -19.31 18.35
N PRO A 225 -15.10 -19.30 19.60
CA PRO A 225 -16.42 -19.81 19.92
C PRO A 225 -17.55 -19.09 19.18
N ASP A 226 -17.53 -17.75 19.08
CA ASP A 226 -18.51 -16.98 18.31
C ASP A 226 -18.51 -17.36 16.84
N ILE A 227 -17.32 -17.46 16.23
CA ILE A 227 -17.19 -17.80 14.81
C ILE A 227 -17.69 -19.21 14.53
N GLN A 228 -17.41 -20.17 15.41
CA GLN A 228 -17.94 -21.51 15.31
C GLN A 228 -19.47 -21.53 15.42
N ALA A 229 -20.04 -20.72 16.33
CA ALA A 229 -21.49 -20.61 16.49
C ALA A 229 -22.15 -19.98 15.27
N TRP A 230 -21.59 -18.91 14.70
CA TRP A 230 -22.04 -18.29 13.46
C TRP A 230 -21.93 -19.24 12.26
N SER A 231 -20.81 -19.94 12.12
CA SER A 231 -20.62 -20.96 11.07
C SER A 231 -21.68 -22.06 11.13
N ASN A 232 -22.03 -22.52 12.34
CA ASN A 232 -23.11 -23.49 12.56
C ASN A 232 -24.49 -22.90 12.25
N ALA A 233 -24.77 -21.71 12.76
CA ALA A 233 -26.05 -21.03 12.62
C ALA A 233 -26.35 -20.74 11.14
N LEU A 234 -25.38 -20.21 10.39
CA LEU A 234 -25.54 -19.96 8.95
C LEU A 234 -25.80 -21.26 8.17
N ARG A 235 -25.09 -22.36 8.48
CA ARG A 235 -25.36 -23.68 7.87
C ARG A 235 -26.76 -24.20 8.19
N GLN A 236 -27.27 -23.98 9.40
CA GLN A 236 -28.61 -24.42 9.80
C GLN A 236 -29.72 -23.76 8.97
N THR A 237 -29.54 -22.51 8.53
CA THR A 237 -30.57 -21.79 7.77
C THR A 237 -30.95 -22.50 6.46
N GLY A 238 -30.05 -23.31 5.90
CA GLY A 238 -30.20 -23.91 4.58
C GLY A 238 -30.00 -22.94 3.41
N ARG A 239 -29.77 -21.65 3.68
CA ARG A 239 -29.41 -20.64 2.67
C ARG A 239 -27.89 -20.58 2.52
N PRO A 240 -27.33 -20.57 1.30
CA PRO A 240 -25.90 -20.34 1.10
C PRO A 240 -25.53 -18.89 1.45
N ILE A 241 -24.86 -18.69 2.59
CA ILE A 241 -24.41 -17.38 3.07
C ILE A 241 -22.88 -17.42 3.25
N HIS A 242 -22.16 -16.51 2.59
CA HIS A 242 -20.72 -16.33 2.77
C HIS A 242 -20.41 -15.74 4.13
N LEU A 243 -19.50 -16.34 4.88
CA LEU A 243 -19.04 -15.81 6.16
C LEU A 243 -17.65 -15.16 5.99
N GLU A 244 -17.58 -13.84 6.17
CA GLU A 244 -16.34 -13.06 6.17
C GLU A 244 -15.96 -12.65 7.60
N LEU A 245 -14.68 -12.76 7.95
CA LEU A 245 -14.16 -12.32 9.25
C LEU A 245 -13.30 -11.07 9.11
N SER A 246 -13.46 -10.13 10.04
CA SER A 246 -12.70 -8.88 10.12
C SER A 246 -12.48 -8.53 11.60
N ASN A 247 -11.44 -7.84 12.07
CA ASN A 247 -10.35 -7.18 11.34
C ASN A 247 -8.99 -7.69 11.85
N SER A 248 -7.98 -7.76 10.97
CA SER A 248 -6.58 -8.03 11.32
C SER A 248 -6.38 -9.37 12.05
N LEU A 249 -6.88 -10.46 11.47
CA LEU A 249 -6.84 -11.76 12.10
C LEU A 249 -5.41 -12.28 12.26
N SER A 250 -5.16 -13.04 13.33
CA SER A 250 -3.84 -13.62 13.57
C SER A 250 -3.56 -14.77 12.60
N ILE A 251 -2.43 -14.71 11.89
CA ILE A 251 -1.97 -15.78 11.00
C ILE A 251 -1.73 -17.11 11.75
N THR A 252 -1.42 -17.06 13.04
CA THR A 252 -1.23 -18.27 13.86
C THR A 252 -2.53 -19.07 14.04
N ALA A 253 -3.68 -18.44 13.80
CA ALA A 253 -5.00 -19.06 13.85
C ALA A 253 -5.61 -19.29 12.46
N ALA A 254 -4.84 -19.12 11.37
CA ALA A 254 -5.31 -19.34 10.01
C ALA A 254 -6.03 -20.69 9.78
N PRO A 255 -5.54 -21.84 10.32
CA PRO A 255 -6.28 -23.11 10.21
C PRO A 255 -7.68 -23.08 10.84
N THR A 256 -7.87 -22.26 11.87
CA THR A 256 -9.18 -22.07 12.51
C THR A 256 -10.09 -21.21 11.64
N TRP A 257 -9.57 -20.13 11.05
CA TRP A 257 -10.33 -19.26 10.15
C TRP A 257 -10.82 -20.02 8.92
N GLN A 258 -9.89 -20.75 8.27
CA GLN A 258 -10.19 -21.65 7.16
C GLN A 258 -11.34 -22.58 7.50
N ARG A 259 -11.28 -23.24 8.66
CA ARG A 259 -12.28 -24.24 9.07
C ARG A 259 -13.70 -23.68 9.17
N TYR A 260 -13.86 -22.42 9.58
CA TYR A 260 -15.17 -21.90 9.98
C TYR A 260 -15.75 -20.82 9.07
N ALA A 261 -14.94 -20.18 8.23
CA ALA A 261 -15.34 -19.05 7.40
C ALA A 261 -14.95 -19.23 5.92
N ASN A 262 -15.48 -18.35 5.07
CA ASN A 262 -15.20 -18.29 3.64
C ASN A 262 -14.22 -17.16 3.25
N GLY A 263 -13.93 -16.25 4.17
CA GLY A 263 -12.85 -15.27 4.04
C GLY A 263 -12.44 -14.70 5.39
N TRP A 264 -11.21 -14.18 5.47
CA TRP A 264 -10.68 -13.53 6.68
C TRP A 264 -9.71 -12.40 6.33
N ARG A 265 -9.96 -11.23 6.93
CA ARG A 265 -9.12 -10.05 6.78
C ARG A 265 -7.76 -10.24 7.45
N THR A 266 -6.69 -10.16 6.67
CA THR A 266 -5.33 -10.49 7.14
C THR A 266 -4.60 -9.35 7.85
N GLY A 267 -5.05 -8.11 7.66
CA GLY A 267 -4.44 -6.91 8.24
C GLY A 267 -5.47 -5.83 8.50
N GLY A 268 -5.00 -4.63 8.87
CA GLY A 268 -5.87 -3.49 9.16
C GLY A 268 -6.56 -2.95 7.91
N ASP A 269 -7.37 -1.92 8.10
CA ASP A 269 -8.10 -1.21 7.06
C ASP A 269 -7.17 -0.68 5.95
N ILE A 270 -7.60 -0.77 4.68
CA ILE A 270 -6.85 -0.25 3.53
C ILE A 270 -6.97 1.27 3.41
N GLU A 271 -7.99 1.86 4.02
CA GLU A 271 -8.28 3.29 3.93
C GLU A 271 -7.17 4.15 4.53
N CYS A 272 -6.98 5.35 3.97
CA CYS A 272 -6.08 6.35 4.56
C CYS A 272 -6.86 7.35 5.42
N TYR A 273 -7.28 6.94 6.62
CA TYR A 273 -8.02 7.82 7.53
C TYR A 273 -7.28 9.11 7.91
N SER A 274 -5.95 9.10 7.87
CA SER A 274 -5.14 10.31 8.12
C SER A 274 -5.06 11.25 6.92
N CYS A 275 -5.43 10.79 5.73
CA CYS A 275 -5.44 11.59 4.50
C CYS A 275 -6.76 12.36 4.32
N GLU A 276 -7.82 11.95 5.01
CA GLU A 276 -9.17 12.49 4.84
C GLU A 276 -9.32 13.87 5.51
N PRO A 277 -9.78 14.92 4.80
CA PRO A 277 -10.22 16.14 5.43
C PRO A 277 -11.55 15.93 6.16
N ALA A 278 -11.82 16.78 7.15
CA ALA A 278 -13.03 16.69 7.96
C ALA A 278 -14.31 16.66 7.10
N GLY A 279 -15.10 15.59 7.23
CA GLY A 279 -16.37 15.43 6.51
C GLY A 279 -16.26 14.80 5.11
N SER A 280 -15.06 14.38 4.69
CA SER A 280 -14.81 13.64 3.45
C SER A 280 -14.28 12.24 3.75
N SER A 281 -14.55 11.27 2.87
CA SER A 281 -13.87 9.96 2.82
C SER A 281 -12.71 9.93 1.81
N TYR A 282 -12.49 11.01 1.05
CA TYR A 282 -11.42 11.08 0.06
C TYR A 282 -10.14 11.76 0.60
N PRO A 283 -8.95 11.34 0.13
CA PRO A 283 -8.74 10.17 -0.72
C PRO A 283 -9.02 8.87 0.04
N LEU A 284 -9.59 7.86 -0.66
CA LEU A 284 -10.01 6.61 -0.01
C LEU A 284 -8.82 5.86 0.59
N THR A 285 -7.68 5.79 -0.11
CA THR A 285 -6.47 5.07 0.30
C THR A 285 -5.20 5.87 -0.01
N SER A 286 -4.05 5.21 0.13
CA SER A 286 -2.73 5.73 -0.23
C SER A 286 -1.84 4.61 -0.76
N TRP A 287 -0.80 4.98 -1.51
CA TRP A 287 0.24 4.02 -1.91
C TRP A 287 0.85 3.29 -0.71
N GLY A 288 1.06 3.98 0.42
CA GLY A 288 1.57 3.37 1.65
C GLY A 288 0.69 2.22 2.16
N SER A 289 -0.64 2.40 2.11
CA SER A 289 -1.61 1.36 2.47
C SER A 289 -1.52 0.15 1.53
N VAL A 290 -1.48 0.36 0.22
CA VAL A 290 -1.35 -0.71 -0.79
C VAL A 290 -0.01 -1.44 -0.65
N ARG A 291 1.09 -0.70 -0.57
CA ARG A 291 2.46 -1.23 -0.41
C ARG A 291 2.58 -2.12 0.82
N SER A 292 1.85 -1.81 1.90
CA SER A 292 1.87 -2.61 3.13
C SER A 292 1.37 -4.05 2.96
N ARG A 293 0.64 -4.34 1.87
CA ARG A 293 0.07 -5.68 1.59
C ARG A 293 1.05 -6.66 0.97
N PHE A 294 2.12 -6.22 0.32
CA PHE A 294 3.07 -7.13 -0.34
C PHE A 294 3.63 -8.22 0.60
N ASN A 295 4.03 -7.85 1.81
CA ASN A 295 4.51 -8.82 2.80
C ASN A 295 3.38 -9.67 3.39
N GLN A 296 2.17 -9.12 3.50
CA GLN A 296 1.01 -9.86 3.97
C GLN A 296 0.62 -10.94 2.96
N VAL A 297 0.51 -10.59 1.67
CA VAL A 297 0.24 -11.53 0.57
C VAL A 297 1.23 -12.69 0.60
N ALA A 298 2.54 -12.39 0.65
CA ALA A 298 3.56 -13.42 0.70
C ALA A 298 3.47 -14.33 1.95
N ALA A 299 3.08 -13.79 3.10
CA ALA A 299 2.97 -14.55 4.34
C ALA A 299 1.71 -15.43 4.38
N TRP A 300 0.59 -14.93 3.85
CA TRP A 300 -0.71 -15.57 3.93
C TRP A 300 -1.02 -16.53 2.77
N GLN A 301 -0.25 -16.47 1.68
CA GLN A 301 -0.35 -17.35 0.51
C GLN A 301 -0.66 -18.83 0.82
N PRO A 302 -0.07 -19.49 1.85
CA PRO A 302 -0.35 -20.91 2.13
C PRO A 302 -1.76 -21.21 2.65
N TYR A 303 -2.56 -20.19 2.97
CA TYR A 303 -3.84 -20.33 3.66
C TYR A 303 -5.06 -20.02 2.77
N GLY A 304 -4.88 -19.41 1.59
CA GLY A 304 -5.96 -19.22 0.63
C GLY A 304 -6.20 -20.50 -0.19
N ALA A 305 -7.47 -20.85 -0.40
CA ALA A 305 -7.88 -21.97 -1.25
C ALA A 305 -9.39 -21.91 -1.58
N PRO A 306 -9.88 -22.62 -2.60
CA PRO A 306 -11.31 -22.80 -2.81
C PRO A 306 -12.05 -23.22 -1.52
N GLY A 307 -13.01 -22.40 -1.12
CA GLY A 307 -13.82 -22.49 0.09
C GLY A 307 -13.47 -21.45 1.16
N GLY A 308 -12.29 -20.83 1.10
CA GLY A 308 -11.81 -19.84 2.06
C GLY A 308 -10.61 -19.03 1.56
N PHE A 309 -10.74 -17.70 1.46
CA PHE A 309 -9.70 -16.84 0.89
C PHE A 309 -9.12 -15.83 1.89
N ASN A 310 -7.87 -15.44 1.63
CA ASN A 310 -7.23 -14.33 2.33
C ASN A 310 -7.84 -13.00 1.85
N ASP A 311 -8.43 -12.23 2.75
CA ASP A 311 -8.95 -10.89 2.46
C ASP A 311 -7.90 -9.83 2.79
N TYR A 312 -7.37 -9.16 1.76
CA TYR A 312 -6.42 -8.04 1.91
C TYR A 312 -7.12 -6.68 2.01
N ASP A 313 -8.43 -6.71 2.28
CA ASP A 313 -9.37 -5.60 2.34
C ASP A 313 -9.75 -5.05 0.96
N SER A 314 -10.62 -4.04 0.95
CA SER A 314 -11.25 -3.49 -0.25
C SER A 314 -10.27 -2.93 -1.28
N ILE A 315 -10.78 -2.81 -2.51
CA ILE A 315 -10.10 -2.26 -3.67
C ILE A 315 -10.62 -0.85 -3.91
N GLU A 316 -9.72 0.12 -3.75
CA GLU A 316 -10.00 1.54 -3.92
C GLU A 316 -9.53 1.98 -5.30
N VAL A 317 -10.16 1.44 -6.33
CA VAL A 317 -9.91 1.82 -7.73
C VAL A 317 -11.18 2.43 -8.30
N GLY A 318 -11.17 3.75 -8.54
CA GLY A 318 -12.32 4.44 -9.11
C GLY A 318 -12.34 5.94 -8.84
N ASN A 319 -12.97 6.68 -9.75
CA ASN A 319 -13.25 8.12 -9.65
C ASN A 319 -12.01 9.02 -9.74
N GLY A 320 -11.03 8.66 -10.59
CA GLY A 320 -9.82 9.46 -10.73
C GLY A 320 -9.09 9.63 -9.40
N SER A 321 -8.49 10.79 -9.14
CA SER A 321 -7.65 11.02 -7.96
C SER A 321 -8.36 10.92 -6.60
N ASN A 322 -9.69 10.71 -6.58
CA ASN A 322 -10.45 10.53 -5.34
C ASN A 322 -10.07 9.26 -4.58
N ASP A 323 -9.50 8.25 -5.24
CA ASP A 323 -8.99 7.06 -4.54
C ASP A 323 -7.66 7.31 -3.81
N GLY A 324 -6.88 8.30 -4.22
CA GLY A 324 -5.54 8.57 -3.70
C GLY A 324 -4.43 7.78 -4.37
N LEU A 325 -4.71 7.13 -5.52
CA LEU A 325 -3.76 6.32 -6.27
C LEU A 325 -3.55 6.86 -7.69
N THR A 326 -2.32 6.74 -8.18
CA THR A 326 -2.00 6.90 -9.60
C THR A 326 -2.55 5.73 -10.43
N LEU A 327 -2.62 5.89 -11.75
CA LEU A 327 -3.09 4.82 -12.64
C LEU A 327 -2.25 3.53 -12.50
N ASP A 328 -0.93 3.66 -12.33
CA ASP A 328 -0.03 2.51 -12.18
C ASP A 328 -0.20 1.83 -10.81
N GLU A 329 -0.43 2.61 -9.75
CA GLU A 329 -0.74 2.09 -8.41
C GLU A 329 -2.08 1.33 -8.38
N ARG A 330 -3.10 1.79 -9.11
CA ARG A 330 -4.38 1.06 -9.27
C ARG A 330 -4.18 -0.30 -9.93
N LYS A 331 -3.40 -0.34 -11.02
CA LYS A 331 -3.05 -1.61 -11.68
C LYS A 331 -2.26 -2.51 -10.74
N THR A 332 -1.36 -1.95 -9.94
CA THR A 332 -0.61 -2.69 -8.92
C THR A 332 -1.54 -3.29 -7.87
N GLN A 333 -2.49 -2.53 -7.30
CA GLN A 333 -3.45 -3.05 -6.34
C GLN A 333 -4.27 -4.19 -6.95
N LEU A 334 -4.90 -3.97 -8.10
CA LEU A 334 -5.70 -4.99 -8.78
C LEU A 334 -4.88 -6.25 -9.11
N SER A 335 -3.66 -6.09 -9.61
CA SER A 335 -2.82 -7.23 -9.99
C SER A 335 -2.34 -8.02 -8.78
N LEU A 336 -1.99 -7.34 -7.67
CA LEU A 336 -1.55 -8.01 -6.45
C LEU A 336 -2.70 -8.79 -5.80
N TRP A 337 -3.91 -8.21 -5.73
CA TRP A 337 -5.09 -8.90 -5.19
C TRP A 337 -5.47 -10.10 -6.07
N ALA A 338 -5.49 -9.93 -7.40
CA ALA A 338 -5.82 -11.01 -8.32
C ALA A 338 -4.79 -12.15 -8.27
N LEU A 339 -3.49 -11.84 -8.20
CA LEU A 339 -2.46 -12.86 -8.00
C LEU A 339 -2.63 -13.59 -6.68
N ALA A 340 -3.14 -12.92 -5.65
CA ALA A 340 -3.37 -13.48 -4.33
C ALA A 340 -4.74 -14.16 -4.17
N ALA A 341 -5.54 -14.28 -5.24
CA ALA A 341 -6.90 -14.83 -5.19
C ALA A 341 -7.74 -14.23 -4.04
N SER A 342 -7.64 -12.92 -3.85
CA SER A 342 -8.33 -12.22 -2.77
C SER A 342 -9.72 -11.79 -3.21
N PRO A 343 -10.73 -11.77 -2.33
CA PRO A 343 -11.99 -11.09 -2.60
C PRO A 343 -11.77 -9.70 -3.22
N LEU A 344 -12.28 -9.47 -4.44
CA LEU A 344 -12.24 -8.14 -5.07
C LEU A 344 -13.50 -7.37 -4.67
N ILE A 345 -13.45 -6.77 -3.47
CA ILE A 345 -14.53 -5.96 -2.91
C ILE A 345 -14.24 -4.48 -3.17
N LEU A 346 -14.96 -3.86 -4.09
CA LEU A 346 -14.80 -2.45 -4.42
C LEU A 346 -15.26 -1.55 -3.26
N GLY A 347 -14.49 -0.51 -2.94
CA GLY A 347 -14.85 0.49 -1.92
C GLY A 347 -15.26 1.86 -2.47
N THR A 348 -15.07 2.08 -3.77
CA THR A 348 -15.27 3.38 -4.44
C THR A 348 -16.74 3.71 -4.68
N ASP A 349 -17.03 4.97 -5.06
CA ASP A 349 -18.36 5.40 -5.50
C ASP A 349 -18.62 4.94 -6.95
N LEU A 350 -19.46 3.92 -7.12
CA LEU A 350 -19.76 3.36 -8.43
C LEU A 350 -20.68 4.25 -9.27
N THR A 351 -21.37 5.22 -8.66
CA THR A 351 -22.28 6.13 -9.37
C THR A 351 -21.55 7.19 -10.18
N ASN A 352 -20.25 7.38 -9.92
CA ASN A 352 -19.40 8.35 -10.60
C ASN A 352 -18.21 7.72 -11.35
N LEU A 353 -18.20 6.38 -11.47
CA LEU A 353 -17.07 5.62 -11.99
C LEU A 353 -16.66 6.08 -13.40
N ASP A 354 -15.41 6.52 -13.54
CA ASP A 354 -14.93 7.01 -14.82
C ASP A 354 -14.61 5.89 -15.82
N PRO A 355 -14.59 6.16 -17.13
CA PRO A 355 -14.38 5.15 -18.15
C PRO A 355 -13.01 4.45 -18.07
N THR A 356 -11.99 5.10 -17.52
CA THR A 356 -10.66 4.51 -17.37
C THR A 356 -10.67 3.47 -16.26
N ASP A 357 -11.20 3.82 -15.10
CA ASP A 357 -11.29 2.88 -13.98
C ASP A 357 -12.25 1.73 -14.28
N LEU A 358 -13.37 1.99 -14.96
CA LEU A 358 -14.26 0.92 -15.42
C LEU A 358 -13.54 -0.08 -16.34
N ARG A 359 -12.66 0.37 -17.24
CA ARG A 359 -11.85 -0.54 -18.08
C ARG A 359 -10.88 -1.38 -17.25
N LEU A 360 -10.32 -0.83 -16.18
CA LEU A 360 -9.46 -1.61 -15.29
C LEU A 360 -10.25 -2.71 -14.57
N LEU A 361 -11.39 -2.32 -13.97
CA LEU A 361 -12.23 -3.21 -13.19
C LEU A 361 -12.92 -4.29 -14.03
N THR A 362 -13.17 -4.04 -15.32
CA THR A 362 -13.81 -5.00 -16.23
C THR A 362 -12.84 -5.78 -17.11
N ASN A 363 -11.53 -5.67 -16.85
CA ASN A 363 -10.52 -6.43 -17.59
C ASN A 363 -10.62 -7.94 -17.26
N ARG A 364 -11.25 -8.70 -18.17
CA ARG A 364 -11.49 -10.13 -18.01
C ARG A 364 -10.23 -10.98 -17.91
N GLU A 365 -9.11 -10.55 -18.49
CA GLU A 365 -7.87 -11.30 -18.38
C GLU A 365 -7.26 -11.20 -16.98
N VAL A 366 -7.35 -10.02 -16.35
CA VAL A 366 -6.92 -9.80 -14.96
C VAL A 366 -7.88 -10.47 -13.99
N LEU A 367 -9.19 -10.34 -14.20
CA LEU A 367 -10.19 -11.04 -13.37
C LEU A 367 -10.05 -12.56 -13.46
N ALA A 368 -9.68 -13.12 -14.62
CA ALA A 368 -9.43 -14.55 -14.75
C ALA A 368 -8.24 -15.03 -13.90
N VAL A 369 -7.24 -14.18 -13.67
CA VAL A 369 -6.14 -14.49 -12.75
C VAL A 369 -6.68 -14.65 -11.33
N ASP A 370 -7.57 -13.77 -10.87
CA ASP A 370 -8.19 -13.90 -9.55
C ASP A 370 -9.09 -15.14 -9.45
N GLN A 371 -9.91 -15.36 -10.47
CA GLN A 371 -10.95 -16.38 -10.48
C GLN A 371 -10.44 -17.81 -10.71
N ASP A 372 -9.12 -18.01 -10.89
CA ASP A 372 -8.52 -19.35 -10.86
C ASP A 372 -8.45 -19.95 -9.43
N ALA A 373 -8.67 -19.11 -8.40
CA ALA A 373 -8.65 -19.45 -6.99
C ALA A 373 -7.31 -20.00 -6.46
N ILE A 374 -6.19 -19.58 -7.05
CA ILE A 374 -4.82 -19.98 -6.66
C ILE A 374 -4.04 -18.76 -6.17
N ASP A 375 -3.57 -18.79 -4.92
CA ASP A 375 -2.68 -17.75 -4.37
C ASP A 375 -1.26 -17.88 -4.93
N ALA A 376 -0.75 -16.82 -5.55
CA ALA A 376 0.60 -16.74 -6.10
C ALA A 376 1.69 -16.65 -5.02
N SER A 377 2.78 -17.40 -5.24
CA SER A 377 3.96 -17.36 -4.39
C SER A 377 4.86 -16.19 -4.74
N ARG A 378 5.45 -15.53 -3.73
CA ARG A 378 6.52 -14.56 -3.94
C ARG A 378 7.83 -15.28 -4.30
N ILE A 379 8.37 -15.01 -5.48
CA ILE A 379 9.63 -15.60 -5.97
C ILE A 379 10.81 -14.61 -5.97
N VAL A 380 10.55 -13.29 -5.91
CA VAL A 380 11.57 -12.26 -5.70
C VAL A 380 11.11 -11.32 -4.59
N ASN A 381 12.00 -11.07 -3.64
CA ASN A 381 11.79 -10.14 -2.53
C ASN A 381 12.99 -9.19 -2.39
N ALA A 382 13.01 -8.12 -3.17
CA ALA A 382 13.99 -7.03 -3.07
C ALA A 382 13.29 -5.73 -2.62
N PRO A 383 13.99 -4.76 -2.01
CA PRO A 383 13.36 -3.54 -1.49
C PRO A 383 12.45 -2.82 -2.49
N ASP A 384 12.91 -2.72 -3.73
CA ASP A 384 12.26 -1.96 -4.81
C ASP A 384 11.63 -2.85 -5.89
N GLN A 385 11.85 -4.17 -5.83
CA GLN A 385 11.34 -5.11 -6.83
C GLN A 385 10.74 -6.34 -6.15
N GLN A 386 9.51 -6.65 -6.51
CA GLN A 386 8.81 -7.84 -6.02
C GLN A 386 8.28 -8.62 -7.22
N VAL A 387 8.34 -9.96 -7.15
CA VAL A 387 7.78 -10.82 -8.19
C VAL A 387 6.94 -11.91 -7.54
N PHE A 388 5.69 -12.02 -7.98
CA PHE A 388 4.74 -13.06 -7.57
C PHE A 388 4.36 -13.90 -8.77
N ALA A 389 4.28 -15.21 -8.61
CA ALA A 389 3.93 -16.13 -9.68
C ALA A 389 3.11 -17.33 -9.21
N LYS A 390 2.28 -17.85 -10.12
CA LYS A 390 1.53 -19.09 -9.98
C LYS A 390 1.45 -19.85 -11.30
N THR A 391 1.07 -21.12 -11.22
CA THR A 391 0.72 -21.94 -12.38
C THR A 391 -0.78 -22.16 -12.38
N GLU A 392 -1.44 -21.78 -13.48
CA GLU A 392 -2.86 -21.99 -13.69
C GLU A 392 -3.17 -23.47 -13.96
N PRO A 393 -4.44 -23.93 -13.82
CA PRO A 393 -4.81 -25.33 -14.00
C PRO A 393 -4.49 -25.93 -15.38
N ASP A 394 -4.36 -25.09 -16.43
CA ASP A 394 -3.99 -25.51 -17.78
C ASP A 394 -2.46 -25.64 -17.99
N GLY A 395 -1.67 -25.26 -16.99
CA GLY A 395 -0.21 -25.31 -17.00
C GLY A 395 0.48 -24.03 -17.48
N ASP A 396 -0.28 -22.99 -17.85
CA ASP A 396 0.27 -21.66 -18.10
C ASP A 396 0.76 -21.05 -16.77
N ALA A 397 1.78 -20.19 -16.81
CA ALA A 397 2.24 -19.46 -15.64
C ALA A 397 1.76 -18.02 -15.68
N VAL A 398 1.26 -17.49 -14.57
CA VAL A 398 0.96 -16.06 -14.41
C VAL A 398 1.99 -15.43 -13.49
N VAL A 399 2.52 -14.27 -13.88
CA VAL A 399 3.55 -13.55 -13.12
C VAL A 399 3.28 -12.04 -13.09
N GLY A 400 3.36 -11.45 -11.91
CA GLY A 400 3.40 -10.01 -11.70
C GLY A 400 4.81 -9.53 -11.38
N LEU A 401 5.33 -8.62 -12.21
CA LEU A 401 6.61 -7.94 -12.03
C LEU A 401 6.34 -6.54 -11.45
N PHE A 402 6.59 -6.34 -10.16
CA PHE A 402 6.24 -5.11 -9.44
C PHE A 402 7.47 -4.24 -9.18
N ASN A 403 7.32 -2.94 -9.40
CA ASN A 403 8.29 -1.92 -9.03
C ASN A 403 7.73 -1.12 -7.85
N LEU A 404 8.44 -1.13 -6.72
CA LEU A 404 8.06 -0.39 -5.51
C LEU A 404 8.81 0.93 -5.32
N SER A 405 9.73 1.28 -6.24
CA SER A 405 10.49 2.52 -6.19
C SER A 405 9.78 3.68 -6.89
N ASP A 406 10.26 4.89 -6.63
CA ASP A 406 9.79 6.15 -7.23
C ASP A 406 10.35 6.39 -8.66
N SER A 407 11.06 5.43 -9.24
CA SER A 407 11.67 5.53 -10.57
C SER A 407 11.33 4.31 -11.43
N THR A 408 11.27 4.45 -12.74
CA THR A 408 11.03 3.30 -13.64
C THR A 408 12.16 2.27 -13.50
N GLN A 409 11.80 1.00 -13.34
CA GLN A 409 12.75 -0.11 -13.19
C GLN A 409 12.57 -1.15 -14.28
N VAL A 410 13.65 -1.82 -14.69
CA VAL A 410 13.55 -3.11 -15.37
C VAL A 410 13.42 -4.18 -14.31
N VAL A 411 12.24 -4.79 -14.23
CA VAL A 411 11.97 -5.92 -13.33
C VAL A 411 11.95 -7.19 -14.17
N SER A 412 12.57 -8.27 -13.69
CA SER A 412 12.68 -9.50 -14.47
C SER A 412 12.66 -10.79 -13.65
N THR A 413 12.35 -11.89 -14.34
CA THR A 413 12.48 -13.28 -13.89
C THR A 413 12.73 -14.18 -15.11
N THR A 414 12.67 -15.50 -14.95
CA THR A 414 12.87 -16.46 -16.05
C THR A 414 11.74 -17.49 -16.10
N ALA A 415 11.48 -18.05 -17.28
CA ALA A 415 10.52 -19.14 -17.46
C ALA A 415 10.83 -20.35 -16.55
N ALA A 416 12.12 -20.63 -16.32
CA ALA A 416 12.54 -21.68 -15.39
C ALA A 416 12.17 -21.35 -13.93
N ALA A 417 12.32 -20.10 -13.49
CA ALA A 417 11.91 -19.66 -12.15
C ALA A 417 10.38 -19.66 -11.98
N LEU A 418 9.62 -19.53 -13.08
CA LEU A 418 8.17 -19.73 -13.10
C LEU A 418 7.74 -21.21 -13.08
N GLY A 419 8.68 -22.15 -13.09
CA GLY A 419 8.39 -23.59 -13.11
C GLY A 419 7.95 -24.12 -14.48
N LEU A 420 8.05 -23.34 -15.55
CA LEU A 420 7.69 -23.78 -16.90
C LEU A 420 8.70 -24.80 -17.44
N PRO A 421 8.26 -25.78 -18.24
CA PRO A 421 9.17 -26.73 -18.86
C PRO A 421 10.12 -26.02 -19.84
N ALA A 422 11.32 -26.57 -20.00
CA ALA A 422 12.29 -26.06 -20.97
C ALA A 422 11.70 -26.10 -22.40
N ALA A 423 11.72 -24.97 -23.09
CA ALA A 423 11.22 -24.80 -24.45
C ALA A 423 12.16 -23.89 -25.24
N GLY A 424 12.08 -23.94 -26.57
CA GLY A 424 12.86 -23.06 -27.44
C GLY A 424 12.35 -21.60 -27.48
N ALA A 425 11.11 -21.37 -27.05
CA ALA A 425 10.47 -20.07 -26.98
C ALA A 425 9.24 -20.11 -26.06
N TYR A 426 8.89 -18.95 -25.51
CA TYR A 426 7.68 -18.74 -24.72
C TYR A 426 6.86 -17.59 -25.30
N LEU A 427 5.53 -17.75 -25.29
CA LEU A 427 4.59 -16.64 -25.47
C LEU A 427 4.44 -15.95 -24.13
N VAL A 428 4.55 -14.62 -24.14
CA VAL A 428 4.30 -13.72 -23.01
C VAL A 428 3.15 -12.82 -23.42
N ASN A 429 2.01 -12.91 -22.75
CA ASN A 429 0.85 -12.06 -23.01
C ASN A 429 0.68 -11.07 -21.86
N ASP A 430 0.78 -9.77 -22.16
CA ASP A 430 0.49 -8.70 -21.22
C ASP A 430 -1.02 -8.60 -20.99
N LEU A 431 -1.47 -8.82 -19.76
CA LEU A 431 -2.89 -8.86 -19.42
C LEU A 431 -3.51 -7.46 -19.32
N TRP A 432 -2.69 -6.41 -19.21
CA TRP A 432 -3.16 -5.03 -19.19
C TRP A 432 -3.20 -4.40 -20.58
N SER A 433 -2.20 -4.66 -21.42
CA SER A 433 -2.16 -4.11 -22.79
C SER A 433 -2.77 -5.04 -23.84
N HIS A 434 -3.01 -6.32 -23.50
CA HIS A 434 -3.47 -7.37 -24.40
C HIS A 434 -2.52 -7.62 -25.58
N LEU A 435 -1.24 -7.27 -25.41
CA LEU A 435 -0.21 -7.41 -26.43
C LEU A 435 0.62 -8.66 -26.18
N PRO A 436 0.67 -9.60 -27.14
CA PRO A 436 1.54 -10.77 -27.05
C PRO A 436 2.94 -10.45 -27.56
N ALA A 437 3.94 -11.06 -26.92
CA ALA A 437 5.33 -11.06 -27.34
C ALA A 437 5.94 -12.46 -27.18
N GLU A 438 7.11 -12.69 -27.78
CA GLU A 438 7.89 -13.90 -27.57
C GLU A 438 9.18 -13.63 -26.78
N THR A 439 9.68 -14.65 -26.10
CA THR A 439 10.97 -14.61 -25.39
C THR A 439 11.70 -15.94 -25.46
N ALA A 440 13.04 -15.88 -25.43
CA ALA A 440 13.91 -17.04 -25.29
C ALA A 440 13.92 -17.64 -23.87
N GLY A 441 13.28 -16.97 -22.90
CA GLY A 441 13.13 -17.47 -21.53
C GLY A 441 13.25 -16.40 -20.44
N THR A 442 13.76 -15.22 -20.76
CA THR A 442 13.78 -14.06 -19.84
C THR A 442 12.43 -13.35 -19.88
N ILE A 443 11.76 -13.22 -18.75
CA ILE A 443 10.50 -12.48 -18.63
C ILE A 443 10.83 -11.15 -17.97
N ALA A 444 10.78 -10.05 -18.72
CA ALA A 444 11.20 -8.74 -18.22
C ALA A 444 10.31 -7.62 -18.77
N ALA A 445 10.21 -6.53 -18.02
CA ALA A 445 9.43 -5.36 -18.41
C ALA A 445 10.06 -4.07 -17.88
N ASN A 446 9.81 -2.97 -18.58
CA ASN A 446 9.92 -1.62 -18.03
C ASN A 446 8.69 -1.32 -17.20
N VAL A 447 8.85 -1.28 -15.89
CA VAL A 447 7.76 -1.07 -14.94
C VAL A 447 7.87 0.33 -14.37
N ALA A 448 6.84 1.16 -14.60
CA ALA A 448 6.74 2.52 -14.08
C ALA A 448 6.87 2.55 -12.54
N PRO A 449 7.18 3.71 -11.92
CA PRO A 449 7.14 3.85 -10.47
C PRO A 449 5.83 3.30 -9.90
N HIS A 450 5.94 2.46 -8.87
CA HIS A 450 4.78 1.83 -8.19
C HIS A 450 3.90 0.94 -9.08
N GLY A 451 4.33 0.66 -10.31
CA GLY A 451 3.57 -0.07 -11.30
C GLY A 451 3.80 -1.59 -11.29
N VAL A 452 3.12 -2.25 -12.23
CA VAL A 452 3.20 -3.69 -12.45
C VAL A 452 3.16 -4.02 -13.94
N ALA A 453 3.93 -5.02 -14.35
CA ALA A 453 3.67 -5.77 -15.57
C ALA A 453 3.11 -7.15 -15.20
N LEU A 454 1.89 -7.47 -15.65
CA LEU A 454 1.20 -8.72 -15.36
C LEU A 454 1.14 -9.56 -16.63
N TYR A 455 1.77 -10.73 -16.60
CA TYR A 455 1.90 -11.60 -17.77
C TYR A 455 1.31 -12.98 -17.54
N ARG A 456 0.69 -13.54 -18.59
CA ARG A 456 0.49 -14.99 -18.74
C ARG A 456 1.53 -15.54 -19.71
N VAL A 457 2.23 -16.60 -19.32
CA VAL A 457 3.43 -17.13 -19.98
C VAL A 457 3.29 -18.62 -20.23
N ARG A 458 3.60 -19.06 -21.45
CA ARG A 458 3.57 -20.49 -21.81
C ARG A 458 4.53 -20.85 -22.93
N PRO A 459 4.99 -22.12 -23.02
CA PRO A 459 5.74 -22.60 -24.19
C PRO A 459 4.98 -22.36 -25.49
N THR A 460 5.67 -21.95 -26.56
CA THR A 460 5.04 -21.73 -27.87
C THR A 460 5.86 -22.32 -29.01
N ARG A 461 5.17 -22.68 -30.10
CA ARG A 461 5.77 -23.09 -31.39
C ARG A 461 5.57 -22.05 -32.50
N PHE A 462 4.98 -20.91 -32.15
CA PHE A 462 4.59 -19.85 -33.08
C PHE A 462 5.35 -18.53 -32.85
N ALA A 463 6.48 -18.59 -32.14
CA ALA A 463 7.29 -17.43 -31.79
C ALA A 463 7.71 -16.58 -33.01
N GLN A 464 7.92 -17.20 -34.17
CA GLN A 464 8.24 -16.50 -35.42
C GLN A 464 7.15 -15.54 -35.94
N PHE A 465 5.96 -15.52 -35.32
CA PHE A 465 4.86 -14.62 -35.67
C PHE A 465 4.56 -13.58 -34.57
N LEU A 466 5.35 -13.57 -33.50
CA LEU A 466 5.17 -12.68 -32.36
C LEU A 466 6.36 -11.72 -32.27
N PRO A 467 6.13 -10.43 -31.95
CA PRO A 467 7.23 -9.51 -31.74
C PRO A 467 8.10 -9.96 -30.55
N PRO A 468 9.41 -9.72 -30.59
CA PRO A 468 10.29 -10.06 -29.47
C PRO A 468 9.99 -9.18 -28.26
N SER A 469 10.05 -9.78 -27.07
CA SER A 469 10.09 -9.04 -25.82
C SER A 469 11.38 -8.23 -25.75
N THR A 470 11.29 -6.96 -25.40
CA THR A 470 12.44 -6.04 -25.30
C THR A 470 12.31 -5.20 -24.04
N THR A 471 13.44 -4.73 -23.51
CA THR A 471 13.46 -3.81 -22.37
C THR A 471 14.39 -2.64 -22.64
N LEU A 472 14.04 -1.48 -22.09
CA LEU A 472 14.73 -0.21 -22.28
C LEU A 472 15.00 0.51 -20.96
N ALA A 473 16.15 0.30 -20.35
CA ALA A 473 16.52 0.97 -19.11
C ALA A 473 17.14 2.36 -19.37
N VAL A 474 16.93 3.30 -18.46
CA VAL A 474 17.64 4.58 -18.42
C VAL A 474 18.22 4.76 -17.02
N THR A 475 19.47 5.19 -16.93
CA THR A 475 20.13 5.50 -15.67
C THR A 475 20.85 6.85 -15.75
N GLY A 476 21.18 7.44 -14.59
CA GLY A 476 21.91 8.71 -14.51
C GLY A 476 21.03 9.96 -14.58
N LEU A 477 19.74 9.83 -14.28
CA LEU A 477 18.72 10.89 -14.34
C LEU A 477 17.92 11.04 -13.04
N ASP A 478 18.59 10.98 -11.89
CA ASP A 478 17.90 10.99 -10.58
C ASP A 478 17.40 12.39 -10.19
N ALA A 479 18.26 13.40 -10.28
CA ALA A 479 17.92 14.80 -10.06
C ALA A 479 18.80 15.72 -10.91
N ALA A 480 18.25 16.86 -11.34
CA ALA A 480 18.95 17.82 -12.18
C ALA A 480 19.19 19.15 -11.45
N THR A 481 20.39 19.68 -11.63
CA THR A 481 20.72 21.07 -11.30
C THR A 481 20.75 21.88 -12.60
N PRO A 482 20.04 23.02 -12.69
CA PRO A 482 20.01 23.84 -13.89
C PRO A 482 21.41 24.18 -14.40
N GLY A 483 21.64 23.98 -15.69
CA GLY A 483 22.93 24.26 -16.32
C GLY A 483 24.07 23.30 -15.97
N GLN A 484 23.86 22.29 -15.11
CA GLN A 484 24.81 21.21 -14.88
C GLN A 484 24.45 19.99 -15.76
N PRO A 485 25.37 19.50 -16.60
CA PRO A 485 25.09 18.36 -17.46
C PRO A 485 24.98 17.06 -16.67
N LEU A 486 23.90 16.32 -16.89
CA LEU A 486 23.74 14.93 -16.48
C LEU A 486 24.19 14.00 -17.62
N THR A 487 24.71 12.82 -17.28
CA THR A 487 24.98 11.76 -18.26
C THR A 487 23.94 10.66 -18.09
N ALA A 488 22.99 10.61 -19.02
CA ALA A 488 22.02 9.54 -19.11
C ALA A 488 22.61 8.36 -19.89
N THR A 489 22.40 7.13 -19.44
CA THR A 489 22.71 5.92 -20.21
C THR A 489 21.43 5.15 -20.49
N GLU A 490 21.09 5.05 -21.78
CA GLU A 490 20.00 4.24 -22.30
C GLU A 490 20.53 2.86 -22.65
N SER A 491 19.88 1.80 -22.17
CA SER A 491 20.25 0.41 -22.41
C SER A 491 19.06 -0.37 -22.96
N PHE A 492 19.19 -0.84 -24.19
CA PHE A 492 18.20 -1.67 -24.86
C PHE A 492 18.64 -3.14 -24.84
N THR A 493 17.73 -4.03 -24.49
CA THR A 493 17.96 -5.49 -24.44
C THR A 493 16.92 -6.21 -25.29
N ASP A 494 17.39 -7.15 -26.11
CA ASP A 494 16.55 -8.10 -26.84
C ASP A 494 16.35 -9.36 -26.00
N ASN A 495 15.12 -9.63 -25.54
CA ASN A 495 14.78 -10.85 -24.79
C ASN A 495 14.15 -11.93 -25.70
N GLY A 496 13.99 -11.65 -27.00
CA GLY A 496 13.41 -12.56 -27.99
C GLY A 496 14.30 -13.74 -28.36
N ILE A 497 13.82 -14.56 -29.28
CA ILE A 497 14.52 -15.78 -29.75
C ILE A 497 15.44 -15.53 -30.95
N ALA A 498 15.31 -14.38 -31.61
CA ALA A 498 16.03 -14.05 -32.83
C ALA A 498 16.50 -12.59 -32.81
N PRO A 499 17.67 -12.28 -33.39
CA PRO A 499 18.21 -10.92 -33.36
C PRO A 499 17.25 -9.88 -33.92
N VAL A 500 17.08 -8.78 -33.19
CA VAL A 500 16.46 -7.56 -33.71
C VAL A 500 17.48 -6.73 -34.49
N GLN A 501 16.97 -5.99 -35.48
CA GLN A 501 17.78 -5.29 -36.47
C GLN A 501 17.52 -3.79 -36.45
N LEU A 502 18.50 -3.01 -36.92
CA LEU A 502 18.41 -1.57 -37.13
C LEU A 502 17.96 -0.80 -35.86
N VAL A 503 18.47 -1.21 -34.70
CA VAL A 503 18.13 -0.60 -33.41
C VAL A 503 18.66 0.83 -33.37
N ARG A 504 17.76 1.78 -33.11
CA ARG A 504 18.04 3.21 -32.93
C ARG A 504 17.56 3.64 -31.57
N LEU A 505 18.51 4.01 -30.71
CA LEU A 505 18.24 4.57 -29.40
C LEU A 505 18.05 6.09 -29.52
N SER A 506 17.21 6.64 -28.66
CA SER A 506 16.89 8.06 -28.66
C SER A 506 16.42 8.48 -27.28
N LEU A 507 16.84 9.67 -26.86
CA LEU A 507 16.41 10.27 -25.61
C LEU A 507 15.79 11.62 -25.92
N SER A 508 14.61 11.85 -25.37
CA SER A 508 13.82 13.07 -25.56
C SER A 508 13.44 13.65 -24.20
N ALA A 509 13.35 14.98 -24.14
CA ALA A 509 13.00 15.72 -22.94
C ALA A 509 12.04 16.87 -23.32
N PRO A 510 11.35 17.49 -22.36
CA PRO A 510 10.38 18.55 -22.64
C PRO A 510 11.06 19.81 -23.23
N ALA A 511 10.23 20.73 -23.71
CA ALA A 511 10.72 21.99 -24.27
C ALA A 511 11.64 22.74 -23.28
N GLY A 512 12.76 23.26 -23.78
CA GLY A 512 13.77 23.98 -22.98
C GLY A 512 14.92 23.11 -22.49
N TRP A 513 14.75 21.78 -22.46
CA TRP A 513 15.84 20.84 -22.19
C TRP A 513 16.74 20.66 -23.41
N THR A 514 18.02 20.39 -23.18
CA THR A 514 18.96 19.99 -24.24
C THR A 514 19.40 18.54 -24.04
N VAL A 515 19.30 17.72 -25.08
CA VAL A 515 19.76 16.33 -25.09
C VAL A 515 20.74 16.15 -26.24
N THR A 516 21.98 15.75 -25.93
CA THR A 516 23.05 15.56 -26.92
C THR A 516 23.61 14.15 -26.81
N PRO A 517 23.56 13.32 -27.88
CA PRO A 517 24.22 12.02 -27.87
C PRO A 517 25.73 12.15 -27.64
N LEU A 518 26.27 11.34 -26.72
CA LEU A 518 27.71 11.24 -26.42
C LEU A 518 28.35 10.00 -27.05
N SER A 519 27.54 9.02 -27.43
CA SER A 519 27.99 7.79 -28.11
C SER A 519 27.10 7.46 -29.32
N PRO A 520 27.48 6.49 -30.17
CA PRO A 520 26.63 6.04 -31.26
C PRO A 520 25.26 5.55 -30.77
N THR A 521 24.20 5.98 -31.43
CA THR A 521 22.82 5.60 -31.11
C THR A 521 22.23 4.58 -32.08
N PHE A 522 22.99 4.15 -33.09
CA PHE A 522 22.55 3.18 -34.08
C PHE A 522 23.36 1.88 -33.97
N PHE A 523 22.64 0.76 -33.94
CA PHE A 523 23.19 -0.60 -33.86
C PHE A 523 22.58 -1.46 -34.98
N GLY A 524 23.43 -2.23 -35.68
CA GLY A 524 23.03 -3.02 -36.84
C GLY A 524 22.14 -4.20 -36.46
N ASP A 525 22.67 -5.13 -35.68
CA ASP A 525 21.93 -6.26 -35.11
C ASP A 525 22.21 -6.33 -33.60
N VAL A 526 21.18 -6.64 -32.81
CA VAL A 526 21.29 -6.95 -31.39
C VAL A 526 20.80 -8.38 -31.23
N GLY A 527 21.67 -9.27 -30.78
CA GLY A 527 21.34 -10.69 -30.64
C GLY A 527 20.42 -10.97 -29.45
N ALA A 528 19.72 -12.10 -29.50
CA ALA A 528 18.93 -12.61 -28.38
C ALA A 528 19.74 -12.65 -27.07
N GLY A 529 19.19 -12.08 -26.00
CA GLY A 529 19.82 -11.93 -24.69
C GLY A 529 20.96 -10.90 -24.63
N GLN A 530 21.27 -10.19 -25.72
CA GLN A 530 22.29 -9.15 -25.74
C GLN A 530 21.70 -7.76 -25.49
N SER A 531 22.55 -6.84 -25.07
CA SER A 531 22.19 -5.44 -24.85
C SER A 531 23.13 -4.49 -25.59
N VAL A 532 22.60 -3.33 -25.96
CA VAL A 532 23.36 -2.20 -26.51
C VAL A 532 23.05 -0.94 -25.73
N GLN A 533 24.00 -0.02 -25.67
CA GLN A 533 23.89 1.19 -24.86
C GLN A 533 24.26 2.45 -25.62
N ALA A 534 23.51 3.52 -25.39
CA ALA A 534 23.84 4.86 -25.82
C ALA A 534 23.87 5.80 -24.61
N SER A 535 24.85 6.70 -24.58
CA SER A 535 24.96 7.73 -23.55
C SER A 535 24.59 9.08 -24.12
N PHE A 536 23.91 9.89 -23.33
CA PHE A 536 23.45 11.23 -23.69
C PHE A 536 23.83 12.22 -22.60
N GLN A 537 24.24 13.41 -23.00
CA GLN A 537 24.29 14.56 -22.12
C GLN A 537 22.91 15.20 -22.06
N VAL A 538 22.37 15.37 -20.86
CA VAL A 538 21.09 16.01 -20.60
C VAL A 538 21.31 17.28 -19.79
N LEU A 539 20.74 18.39 -20.24
CA LEU A 539 20.83 19.68 -19.57
C LEU A 539 19.43 20.22 -19.29
N ALA A 540 19.11 20.38 -18.01
CA ALA A 540 17.85 20.96 -17.56
C ALA A 540 17.86 22.48 -17.66
N PRO A 541 16.74 23.12 -18.07
CA PRO A 541 16.58 24.56 -17.94
C PRO A 541 16.40 24.97 -16.47
N PRO A 542 16.53 26.26 -16.14
CA PRO A 542 16.09 26.77 -14.85
C PRO A 542 14.60 26.42 -14.60
N PRO A 543 14.23 25.89 -13.42
CA PRO A 543 12.87 25.49 -13.12
C PRO A 543 11.98 26.72 -12.87
N ALA A 544 10.68 26.59 -13.17
CA ALA A 544 9.68 27.62 -12.89
C ALA A 544 9.21 27.62 -11.43
N SER A 545 9.25 26.46 -10.77
CA SER A 545 8.97 26.24 -9.35
C SER A 545 10.25 25.91 -8.58
N LEU A 546 10.16 25.80 -7.24
CA LEU A 546 11.28 25.37 -6.39
C LEU A 546 11.74 23.96 -6.78
N PHE A 547 10.79 23.05 -6.96
CA PHE A 547 11.01 21.71 -7.48
C PHE A 547 10.13 21.51 -8.71
N GLN A 548 10.74 21.31 -9.88
CA GLN A 548 10.02 21.02 -11.13
C GLN A 548 10.31 19.58 -11.55
N SER A 549 9.27 18.79 -11.77
CA SER A 549 9.41 17.40 -12.19
C SER A 549 8.98 17.26 -13.65
N ASP A 550 9.90 16.79 -14.50
CA ASP A 550 9.71 16.69 -15.95
C ASP A 550 10.02 15.26 -16.43
N PRO A 551 9.23 14.67 -17.36
CA PRO A 551 9.52 13.36 -17.91
C PRO A 551 10.62 13.44 -18.97
N VAL A 552 11.68 12.64 -18.81
CA VAL A 552 12.67 12.36 -19.86
C VAL A 552 12.39 10.96 -20.40
N THR A 553 12.13 10.85 -21.70
CA THR A 553 11.67 9.62 -22.35
C THR A 553 12.76 9.06 -23.25
N ALA A 554 13.23 7.86 -22.92
CA ALA A 554 14.01 7.02 -23.81
C ALA A 554 13.09 6.30 -24.79
N GLY A 555 13.58 6.09 -26.00
CA GLY A 555 12.89 5.42 -27.07
C GLY A 555 13.85 4.62 -27.93
N ALA A 556 13.53 3.35 -28.13
CA ALA A 556 14.23 2.48 -29.05
C ALA A 556 13.32 2.10 -30.22
N ARG A 557 13.80 2.34 -31.44
CA ARG A 557 13.15 1.91 -32.67
C ARG A 557 13.94 0.79 -33.31
N TYR A 558 13.30 -0.33 -33.64
CA TYR A 558 13.99 -1.51 -34.17
C TYR A 558 13.11 -2.25 -35.20
N ARG A 559 13.67 -3.26 -35.86
CA ARG A 559 12.97 -4.16 -36.77
C ARG A 559 13.17 -5.60 -36.35
N TRP A 560 12.20 -6.41 -36.74
CA TRP A 560 12.25 -7.86 -36.59
C TRP A 560 11.65 -8.48 -37.86
N HIS A 561 12.30 -9.52 -38.40
CA HIS A 561 11.91 -10.23 -39.65
C HIS A 561 11.44 -9.37 -40.84
N GLY A 562 12.00 -8.16 -41.02
CA GLY A 562 11.61 -7.27 -42.12
C GLY A 562 10.21 -6.65 -41.99
N PHE A 563 9.55 -6.80 -40.84
CA PHE A 563 8.30 -6.11 -40.51
C PHE A 563 8.52 -4.59 -40.36
N PHE A 564 7.39 -3.87 -40.22
CA PHE A 564 7.40 -2.45 -39.90
C PHE A 564 8.23 -2.18 -38.64
N PRO A 565 8.90 -1.01 -38.54
CA PRO A 565 9.63 -0.66 -37.33
C PRO A 565 8.73 -0.73 -36.10
N LEU A 566 9.21 -1.44 -35.08
CA LEU A 566 8.64 -1.48 -33.74
C LEU A 566 9.31 -0.41 -32.88
N GLU A 567 8.59 0.08 -31.88
CA GLU A 567 9.05 1.10 -30.96
C GLU A 567 8.74 0.67 -29.53
N VAL A 568 9.70 0.90 -28.63
CA VAL A 568 9.52 0.76 -27.19
C VAL A 568 10.04 2.04 -26.54
N SER A 569 9.34 2.53 -25.53
CA SER A 569 9.71 3.74 -24.81
C SER A 569 9.62 3.53 -23.31
N SER A 570 10.47 4.23 -22.57
CA SER A 570 10.52 4.23 -21.13
C SER A 570 10.74 5.66 -20.66
N SER A 571 9.93 6.14 -19.71
CA SER A 571 10.07 7.50 -19.18
C SER A 571 10.58 7.46 -17.75
N GLN A 572 11.46 8.40 -17.43
CA GLN A 572 11.94 8.67 -16.07
C GLN A 572 11.59 10.11 -15.72
N VAL A 573 10.99 10.33 -14.55
CA VAL A 573 10.72 11.67 -14.05
C VAL A 573 11.99 12.22 -13.42
N VAL A 574 12.45 13.38 -13.89
CA VAL A 574 13.63 14.06 -13.38
C VAL A 574 13.19 15.30 -12.63
N THR A 575 13.54 15.39 -11.34
CA THR A 575 13.28 16.59 -10.56
C THR A 575 14.43 17.57 -10.71
N THR A 576 14.12 18.78 -11.16
CA THR A 576 15.04 19.90 -11.32
C THR A 576 14.83 20.90 -10.18
N SER A 577 15.90 21.25 -9.48
CA SER A 577 15.89 22.32 -8.49
C SER A 577 17.16 23.16 -8.55
N SER A 578 17.01 24.46 -8.31
CA SER A 578 18.14 25.40 -8.21
C SER A 578 18.78 25.28 -6.82
N PRO A 579 20.11 25.15 -6.71
CA PRO A 579 20.76 24.92 -5.43
C PRO A 579 20.71 26.15 -4.56
N VAL A 580 20.65 25.95 -3.25
CA VAL A 580 20.77 27.01 -2.25
C VAL A 580 22.12 27.72 -2.40
N GLN A 581 22.09 29.04 -2.36
CA GLN A 581 23.24 29.92 -2.58
C GLN A 581 23.81 30.45 -1.24
N PRO A 582 25.12 30.72 -1.17
CA PRO A 582 25.71 31.42 -0.02
C PRO A 582 25.02 32.77 0.27
N PRO A 583 24.93 33.19 1.55
CA PRO A 583 25.57 32.60 2.73
C PRO A 583 24.84 31.39 3.34
N LEU A 584 23.68 31.01 2.80
CA LEU A 584 22.91 29.86 3.30
C LEU A 584 23.60 28.53 2.96
N ARG A 585 23.38 27.54 3.82
CA ARG A 585 23.84 26.15 3.70
C ARG A 585 22.67 25.20 3.89
N THR A 586 22.84 23.96 3.46
CA THR A 586 21.83 22.90 3.58
C THR A 586 22.36 21.76 4.45
N PHE A 587 21.50 21.16 5.27
CA PHE A 587 21.81 19.96 6.04
C PHE A 587 20.58 19.05 6.12
N ALA A 588 20.80 17.74 6.09
CA ALA A 588 19.75 16.77 6.35
C ALA A 588 20.31 15.62 7.21
N SER A 589 19.57 15.24 8.24
CA SER A 589 19.86 14.04 9.04
C SER A 589 19.29 12.77 8.41
N THR A 590 18.42 12.92 7.41
CA THR A 590 17.69 11.87 6.69
C THR A 590 17.57 12.25 5.21
N THR A 591 16.65 11.66 4.45
CA THR A 591 16.51 11.96 3.02
C THR A 591 15.87 13.34 2.84
N ALA A 592 16.60 14.27 2.23
CA ALA A 592 16.04 15.56 1.85
C ALA A 592 16.63 16.12 0.55
N SER A 593 15.86 16.99 -0.10
CA SER A 593 16.31 17.83 -1.21
C SER A 593 15.92 19.28 -0.98
N PHE A 594 16.71 20.19 -1.55
CA PHE A 594 16.63 21.62 -1.27
C PHE A 594 16.54 22.41 -2.58
N ALA A 595 15.87 23.55 -2.51
CA ALA A 595 15.70 24.45 -3.64
C ALA A 595 15.76 25.92 -3.20
N GLN A 596 16.25 26.79 -4.08
CA GLN A 596 16.16 28.25 -3.92
C GLN A 596 15.78 28.94 -5.22
N ALA A 597 14.80 29.84 -5.17
CA ALA A 597 14.39 30.68 -6.29
C ALA A 597 14.13 32.12 -5.83
N GLY A 598 15.15 32.97 -5.95
CA GLY A 598 15.12 34.32 -5.37
C GLY A 598 15.14 34.25 -3.84
N THR A 599 14.11 34.80 -3.20
CA THR A 599 13.89 34.73 -1.74
C THR A 599 13.20 33.46 -1.28
N ARG A 600 12.61 32.70 -2.21
CA ARG A 600 11.91 31.44 -1.93
C ARG A 600 12.91 30.32 -1.65
N LEU A 601 12.61 29.50 -0.66
CA LEU A 601 13.35 28.31 -0.27
C LEU A 601 12.40 27.11 -0.21
N GLY A 602 12.83 25.97 -0.73
CA GLY A 602 12.06 24.73 -0.69
C GLY A 602 12.82 23.65 0.06
N ILE A 603 12.11 22.88 0.89
CA ILE A 603 12.63 21.68 1.54
C ILE A 603 11.65 20.53 1.27
N ARG A 604 12.12 19.49 0.58
CA ARG A 604 11.47 18.18 0.55
C ARG A 604 12.22 17.27 1.50
N ALA A 605 11.65 16.91 2.64
CA ALA A 605 12.31 16.09 3.66
C ALA A 605 11.41 14.96 4.16
N ASP A 606 12.00 13.79 4.40
CA ASP A 606 11.40 12.77 5.25
C ASP A 606 11.71 13.03 6.74
N GLY A 607 11.27 12.12 7.60
CA GLY A 607 11.66 12.11 9.02
C GLY A 607 10.52 11.70 9.94
N GLY A 608 10.86 11.01 11.03
CA GLY A 608 9.90 10.52 12.01
C GLY A 608 9.45 11.59 13.01
N ASP A 609 10.36 12.45 13.48
CA ASP A 609 10.10 13.63 14.32
C ASP A 609 11.42 14.41 14.59
N VAL A 610 11.34 15.56 15.26
CA VAL A 610 12.48 16.30 15.84
C VAL A 610 12.42 16.41 17.37
N PHE A 611 11.42 15.80 18.02
CA PHE A 611 11.19 15.85 19.46
C PHE A 611 11.62 14.55 20.18
N GLY A 612 12.11 14.71 21.41
CA GLY A 612 12.51 13.60 22.28
C GLY A 612 13.72 12.84 21.75
N ALA A 613 13.58 11.51 21.60
CA ALA A 613 14.67 10.64 21.15
C ALA A 613 14.91 10.69 19.63
N THR A 614 13.97 11.26 18.87
CA THR A 614 14.04 11.33 17.41
C THR A 614 14.48 12.73 17.00
N ASN A 615 15.45 12.81 16.08
CA ASN A 615 15.95 14.09 15.58
C ASN A 615 16.22 14.00 14.07
N GLN A 616 15.14 14.03 13.29
CA GLN A 616 15.14 13.76 11.85
C GLN A 616 14.50 14.91 11.07
N TYR A 617 15.29 15.64 10.29
CA TYR A 617 14.88 16.83 9.55
C TYR A 617 15.80 17.14 8.35
N GLY A 618 15.29 17.98 7.45
CA GLY A 618 16.08 18.78 6.51
C GLY A 618 16.05 20.26 6.90
N SER A 619 17.14 20.99 6.67
CA SER A 619 17.26 22.42 7.00
C SER A 619 18.05 23.21 5.95
N VAL A 620 17.62 24.45 5.72
CA VAL A 620 18.38 25.51 5.05
C VAL A 620 18.70 26.60 6.07
N TYR A 621 19.98 26.87 6.30
CA TYR A 621 20.41 27.67 7.45
C TYR A 621 21.59 28.59 7.17
N GLN A 622 21.71 29.64 7.97
CA GLN A 622 22.86 30.52 8.03
C GLN A 622 23.74 30.15 9.23
N PRO A 623 25.01 29.78 9.02
CA PRO A 623 25.92 29.49 10.11
C PRO A 623 26.18 30.70 10.99
N ALA A 624 26.18 30.52 12.32
CA ALA A 624 26.42 31.59 13.29
C ALA A 624 25.58 32.87 13.05
N GLY A 625 24.38 32.73 12.48
CA GLY A 625 23.51 33.83 12.10
C GLY A 625 22.78 34.48 13.28
N LEU A 626 22.51 33.72 14.35
CA LEU A 626 21.70 34.20 15.48
C LEU A 626 22.57 34.52 16.70
N HIS A 627 22.58 35.79 17.10
CA HIS A 627 23.28 36.31 18.27
C HIS A 627 22.33 37.19 19.11
N ASP A 628 22.83 37.75 20.21
CA ASP A 628 22.01 38.64 21.05
C ASP A 628 21.48 39.83 20.25
N GLY A 629 20.16 40.08 20.35
CA GLY A 629 19.46 41.13 19.62
C GLY A 629 18.98 40.73 18.22
N THR A 630 19.35 39.57 17.69
CA THR A 630 18.92 39.12 16.36
C THR A 630 17.45 38.73 16.33
N VAL A 631 16.78 39.08 15.22
CA VAL A 631 15.46 38.63 14.83
C VAL A 631 15.56 37.72 13.61
N ALA A 632 15.13 36.48 13.76
CA ALA A 632 14.90 35.58 12.63
C ALA A 632 13.42 35.58 12.26
N GLN A 633 13.10 35.75 10.97
CA GLN A 633 11.72 35.74 10.49
C GLN A 633 11.64 35.00 9.16
N VAL A 634 10.53 34.29 8.94
CA VAL A 634 10.24 33.60 7.68
C VAL A 634 8.74 33.59 7.39
N GLU A 635 8.39 33.52 6.12
CA GLU A 635 7.05 33.19 5.63
C GLU A 635 7.00 31.71 5.20
N ILE A 636 6.07 30.93 5.74
CA ILE A 636 5.71 29.59 5.26
C ILE A 636 4.56 29.76 4.28
N THR A 637 4.82 29.52 3.00
CA THR A 637 3.85 29.72 1.92
C THR A 637 3.02 28.47 1.63
N ALA A 638 3.57 27.28 1.89
CA ALA A 638 2.86 26.00 1.81
C ALA A 638 3.61 24.93 2.60
N GLN A 639 2.87 23.95 3.13
CA GLN A 639 3.44 22.72 3.71
C GLN A 639 2.53 21.53 3.42
N ALA A 640 3.14 20.41 3.04
CA ALA A 640 2.46 19.13 2.91
C ALA A 640 2.01 18.60 4.28
N ASN A 641 0.74 18.19 4.38
CA ASN A 641 0.20 17.53 5.57
C ASN A 641 0.46 16.01 5.52
N THR A 642 1.73 15.62 5.62
CA THR A 642 2.15 14.21 5.70
C THR A 642 1.73 13.55 7.02
N ASN A 643 1.49 14.37 8.05
CA ASN A 643 0.96 14.01 9.36
C ASN A 643 0.48 15.29 10.05
N ALA A 644 -0.52 15.20 10.95
CA ALA A 644 -1.00 16.34 11.74
C ALA A 644 0.12 17.07 12.53
N TRP A 645 1.18 16.34 12.90
CA TRP A 645 2.38 16.83 13.59
C TRP A 645 3.62 16.95 12.70
N ALA A 646 3.47 16.89 11.36
CA ALA A 646 4.52 17.36 10.45
C ALA A 646 4.91 18.79 10.85
N LYS A 647 6.20 19.13 10.87
CA LYS A 647 6.66 20.42 11.39
C LYS A 647 7.48 21.16 10.36
N ALA A 648 7.20 22.46 10.24
CA ALA A 648 8.07 23.38 9.55
C ALA A 648 8.20 24.71 10.30
N GLY A 649 9.33 25.37 10.13
CA GLY A 649 9.52 26.71 10.69
C GLY A 649 10.98 27.04 10.89
N ILE A 650 11.28 27.77 11.96
CA ILE A 650 12.63 28.23 12.30
C ILE A 650 13.30 27.22 13.25
N MET A 651 14.51 26.80 12.92
CA MET A 651 15.39 26.00 13.79
C MET A 651 16.62 26.81 14.20
N VAL A 652 17.00 26.67 15.46
CA VAL A 652 18.20 27.28 16.05
C VAL A 652 18.98 26.23 16.82
N ARG A 653 20.28 26.11 16.55
CA ARG A 653 21.21 25.20 17.27
C ARG A 653 22.61 25.79 17.29
N ASN A 654 23.46 25.34 18.21
CA ASN A 654 24.89 25.70 18.16
C ASN A 654 25.56 25.20 16.87
N ASP A 655 25.17 24.00 16.44
CA ASP A 655 25.56 23.37 15.17
C ASP A 655 24.35 22.63 14.62
N ILE A 656 23.77 23.10 13.50
CA ILE A 656 22.63 22.43 12.86
C ILE A 656 23.05 21.08 12.23
N THR A 657 24.34 20.85 11.99
CA THR A 657 24.81 19.60 11.36
C THR A 657 25.02 18.45 12.34
N ASP A 658 25.09 18.73 13.64
CA ASP A 658 25.12 17.70 14.69
C ASP A 658 23.70 17.40 15.19
N ALA A 659 23.01 16.55 14.43
CA ALA A 659 21.67 16.07 14.77
C ALA A 659 21.63 15.16 16.01
N ALA A 660 22.76 14.66 16.53
CA ALA A 660 22.76 13.70 17.63
C ALA A 660 22.64 14.38 18.99
N ALA A 661 23.39 15.46 19.22
CA ALA A 661 23.55 16.04 20.56
C ALA A 661 23.90 17.54 20.60
N SER A 662 23.74 18.30 19.51
CA SER A 662 24.07 19.74 19.49
C SER A 662 23.20 20.56 20.47
N PRO A 663 23.77 21.18 21.52
CA PRO A 663 23.05 21.98 22.50
C PRO A 663 22.55 23.32 21.96
N GLY A 664 21.84 24.06 22.81
CA GLY A 664 21.28 25.35 22.40
C GLY A 664 20.13 25.19 21.41
N PHE A 665 19.42 24.05 21.46
CA PHE A 665 18.44 23.66 20.46
C PHE A 665 17.05 24.22 20.77
N LEU A 666 16.48 24.93 19.79
CA LEU A 666 15.10 25.39 19.79
C LEU A 666 14.51 25.30 18.38
N ILE A 667 13.21 25.01 18.31
CA ILE A 667 12.40 25.25 17.12
C ILE A 667 11.22 26.17 17.44
N LEU A 668 10.88 27.01 16.48
CA LEU A 668 9.61 27.69 16.37
C LEU A 668 8.93 27.13 15.13
N ALA A 669 7.84 26.39 15.30
CA ALA A 669 7.26 25.59 14.24
C ALA A 669 5.74 25.78 14.11
N GLU A 670 5.26 25.55 12.91
CA GLU A 670 3.87 25.30 12.56
C GLU A 670 3.68 23.80 12.32
N ALA A 671 2.52 23.28 12.74
CA ALA A 671 2.09 21.91 12.50
C ALA A 671 0.64 21.87 11.94
N PRO A 672 0.36 21.18 10.82
CA PRO A 672 -0.90 21.31 10.09
C PRO A 672 -2.15 21.02 10.93
N GLY A 673 -2.07 20.03 11.83
CA GLY A 673 -3.17 19.64 12.71
C GLY A 673 -3.09 20.19 14.13
N HIS A 674 -2.01 20.90 14.49
CA HIS A 674 -1.73 21.30 15.88
C HIS A 674 -1.31 22.76 16.06
N GLY A 675 -1.27 23.57 15.00
CA GLY A 675 -1.03 25.01 15.08
C GLY A 675 0.45 25.35 15.38
N TYR A 676 0.67 26.45 16.09
CA TYR A 676 2.00 27.03 16.28
C TYR A 676 2.60 26.67 17.65
N VAL A 677 3.88 26.27 17.66
CA VAL A 677 4.58 25.78 18.86
C VAL A 677 6.01 26.28 18.96
N VAL A 678 6.50 26.43 20.19
CA VAL A 678 7.92 26.54 20.50
C VAL A 678 8.33 25.29 21.28
N GLN A 679 9.34 24.58 20.79
CA GLN A 679 9.94 23.44 21.47
C GLN A 679 11.42 23.71 21.67
N TRP A 680 11.95 23.31 22.82
CA TRP A 680 13.34 23.60 23.18
C TRP A 680 13.97 22.48 24.00
N ASP A 681 15.29 22.47 23.97
CA ASP A 681 16.15 21.69 24.87
C ASP A 681 16.20 22.38 26.23
N ALA A 682 15.46 21.86 27.21
CA ALA A 682 15.34 22.46 28.53
C ALA A 682 16.47 22.04 29.49
N ASN A 683 17.21 20.98 29.18
CA ASN A 683 18.23 20.41 30.05
C ASN A 683 19.67 20.61 29.54
N GLY A 684 19.84 21.03 28.28
CA GLY A 684 21.12 21.30 27.61
C GLY A 684 21.80 20.08 26.99
N ASP A 685 21.10 18.96 26.80
CA ASP A 685 21.65 17.70 26.25
C ASP A 685 21.63 17.62 24.72
N GLY A 686 21.09 18.64 24.05
CA GLY A 686 20.99 18.74 22.61
C GLY A 686 19.74 18.08 22.00
N ARG A 687 18.71 17.80 22.81
CA ARG A 687 17.41 17.28 22.34
C ARG A 687 16.25 18.14 22.80
N LEU A 688 15.22 18.25 21.96
CA LEU A 688 13.99 18.92 22.36
C LEU A 688 13.22 18.04 23.34
N ASP A 689 13.01 18.53 24.55
CA ASP A 689 12.31 17.80 25.62
C ASP A 689 11.27 18.67 26.35
N ALA A 690 11.15 19.94 25.97
CA ALA A 690 10.12 20.85 26.43
C ALA A 690 9.33 21.49 25.27
N ASN A 691 8.07 21.83 25.54
CA ASN A 691 7.10 22.22 24.52
C ASN A 691 6.11 23.26 25.08
N SER A 692 5.76 24.26 24.28
CA SER A 692 4.73 25.26 24.61
C SER A 692 3.29 24.75 24.47
N ALA A 693 3.10 23.53 23.96
CA ALA A 693 1.81 22.87 23.74
C ALA A 693 1.59 21.64 24.67
N PRO A 694 1.38 21.83 25.98
CA PRO A 694 1.36 20.74 26.96
C PRO A 694 0.16 19.78 26.82
N SER A 695 -0.91 20.19 26.15
CA SER A 695 -2.07 19.35 25.82
C SER A 695 -1.95 18.67 24.44
N ASN A 696 -0.76 18.67 23.84
CA ASN A 696 -0.53 18.34 22.42
C ASN A 696 -1.39 19.20 21.49
N GLN A 697 -1.63 20.45 21.86
CA GLN A 697 -2.30 21.45 21.04
C GLN A 697 -1.53 22.76 21.13
N GLY A 698 -1.00 23.20 19.99
CA GLY A 698 -0.35 24.50 19.85
C GLY A 698 -1.36 25.64 19.84
N LEU A 699 -0.84 26.85 19.68
CA LEU A 699 -1.68 28.05 19.60
C LEU A 699 -2.17 28.23 18.17
N GLY A 700 -3.43 28.67 18.04
CA GLY A 700 -4.02 28.96 16.73
C GLY A 700 -4.23 27.73 15.85
N THR A 701 -4.53 27.97 14.58
CA THR A 701 -4.67 26.95 13.55
C THR A 701 -3.72 27.30 12.42
N ALA A 702 -3.04 26.29 11.88
CA ALA A 702 -2.17 26.45 10.73
C ALA A 702 -2.91 27.11 9.56
N ALA A 703 -2.27 28.07 8.92
CA ALA A 703 -2.78 28.77 7.75
C ALA A 703 -1.61 29.09 6.81
N TYR A 704 -1.90 29.17 5.51
CA TYR A 704 -0.91 29.49 4.50
C TYR A 704 -1.39 30.66 3.62
N PRO A 705 -0.56 31.70 3.43
CA PRO A 705 0.74 31.90 4.07
C PRO A 705 0.65 32.10 5.60
N SER A 706 1.70 31.74 6.33
CA SER A 706 1.91 32.12 7.73
C SER A 706 3.33 32.64 7.95
N TRP A 707 3.51 33.48 8.97
CA TRP A 707 4.81 34.06 9.29
C TRP A 707 5.24 33.67 10.69
N LEU A 708 6.51 33.28 10.83
CA LEU A 708 7.14 32.98 12.10
C LEU A 708 8.23 33.99 12.38
N ARG A 709 8.32 34.45 13.63
CA ARG A 709 9.38 35.36 14.08
C ARG A 709 9.95 34.88 15.41
N LEU A 710 11.26 34.77 15.48
CA LEU A 710 12.01 34.41 16.67
C LEU A 710 12.94 35.58 17.05
N VAL A 711 12.83 36.05 18.28
CA VAL A 711 13.67 37.14 18.82
C VAL A 711 14.57 36.58 19.91
N ARG A 712 15.88 36.79 19.80
CA ARG A 712 16.86 36.44 20.84
C ARG A 712 17.25 37.68 21.65
N SER A 713 17.15 37.59 22.98
CA SER A 713 17.60 38.61 23.94
C SER A 713 18.34 37.92 25.09
N GLY A 714 19.67 38.01 25.08
CA GLY A 714 20.57 37.26 25.94
C GLY A 714 20.38 35.75 25.78
N THR A 715 19.96 35.10 26.86
CA THR A 715 19.63 33.67 26.89
C THR A 715 18.14 33.39 26.61
N SER A 716 17.33 34.43 26.41
CA SER A 716 15.89 34.32 26.22
C SER A 716 15.50 34.38 24.75
N TYR A 717 14.56 33.51 24.36
CA TYR A 717 14.04 33.38 23.01
C TYR A 717 12.53 33.57 23.06
N THR A 718 12.01 34.49 22.24
CA THR A 718 10.56 34.69 22.13
C THR A 718 10.09 34.37 20.72
N GLY A 719 9.20 33.39 20.61
CA GLY A 719 8.58 32.98 19.35
C GLY A 719 7.23 33.65 19.14
N TYR A 720 6.96 34.08 17.92
CA TYR A 720 5.72 34.70 17.49
C TYR A 720 5.24 34.05 16.18
N TYR A 721 3.92 34.05 15.97
CA TYR A 721 3.33 33.79 14.65
C TYR A 721 2.44 34.94 14.19
N SER A 722 2.17 34.98 12.88
CA SER A 722 1.17 35.83 12.24
C SER A 722 0.53 35.08 11.08
N THR A 723 -0.75 35.34 10.81
CA THR A 723 -1.49 34.80 9.66
C THR A 723 -1.83 35.86 8.61
N ASP A 724 -1.44 37.11 8.84
CA ASP A 724 -1.64 38.24 7.92
C ASP A 724 -0.34 39.03 7.65
N GLY A 725 0.79 38.61 8.22
CA GLY A 725 2.11 39.25 8.13
C GLY A 725 2.27 40.53 8.97
N THR A 726 1.22 41.00 9.64
CA THR A 726 1.19 42.31 10.33
C THR A 726 0.83 42.21 11.81
N THR A 727 -0.12 41.35 12.17
CA THR A 727 -0.58 41.09 13.52
C THR A 727 0.20 39.92 14.11
N TRP A 728 1.02 40.18 15.12
CA TRP A 728 1.89 39.18 15.72
C TRP A 728 1.37 38.72 17.07
N VAL A 729 1.26 37.39 17.23
CA VAL A 729 0.83 36.75 18.47
C VAL A 729 2.03 36.03 19.09
N THR A 730 2.32 36.34 20.35
CA THR A 730 3.37 35.64 21.11
C THR A 730 2.95 34.21 21.40
N ILE A 731 3.82 33.25 21.09
CA ILE A 731 3.60 31.83 21.40
C ILE A 731 4.17 31.51 22.77
N ALA A 732 5.46 31.76 22.96
CA ALA A 732 6.17 31.53 24.21
C ALA A 732 7.47 32.34 24.27
N THR A 733 7.90 32.63 25.50
CA THR A 733 9.24 33.11 25.83
C THR A 733 9.94 32.05 26.68
N VAL A 734 11.09 31.55 26.23
CA VAL A 734 11.83 30.46 26.88
C VAL A 734 13.30 30.82 27.06
N SER A 735 14.00 30.07 27.91
CA SER A 735 15.46 30.12 28.02
C SER A 735 16.02 28.80 27.50
N VAL A 736 17.09 28.86 26.70
CA VAL A 736 17.69 27.67 26.07
C VAL A 736 19.09 27.46 26.64
N PRO A 737 19.28 26.53 27.60
CA PRO A 737 20.59 26.20 28.16
C PRO A 737 21.59 25.75 27.08
N GLY A 738 22.88 26.02 27.34
CA GLY A 738 23.96 25.60 26.44
C GLY A 738 24.04 26.37 25.12
N ALA A 739 23.19 27.37 24.88
CA ALA A 739 23.25 28.22 23.68
C ALA A 739 24.57 29.02 23.62
N ALA A 740 25.27 28.91 22.50
CA ALA A 740 26.50 29.66 22.22
C ALA A 740 26.21 31.14 21.91
N ASP A 741 27.23 32.00 22.00
CA ASP A 741 27.12 33.44 21.71
C ASP A 741 26.58 33.72 20.29
N ALA A 742 26.98 32.88 19.33
CA ALA A 742 26.42 32.85 17.99
C ALA A 742 26.01 31.41 17.65
N GLN A 743 24.81 31.26 17.08
CA GLN A 743 24.21 29.98 16.74
C GLN A 743 23.82 29.93 15.27
N ASP A 744 23.77 28.72 14.73
CA ASP A 744 23.17 28.45 13.44
C ASP A 744 21.65 28.70 13.53
N VAL A 745 21.10 29.33 12.49
CA VAL A 745 19.65 29.60 12.39
C VAL A 745 19.18 29.44 10.97
N GLY A 746 18.01 28.85 10.79
CA GLY A 746 17.48 28.59 9.46
C GLY A 746 16.04 28.12 9.49
N VAL A 747 15.57 27.74 8.31
CA VAL A 747 14.31 27.02 8.15
C VAL A 747 14.55 25.52 8.22
N PHE A 748 13.56 24.77 8.68
CA PHE A 748 13.60 23.31 8.72
C PHE A 748 12.24 22.69 8.38
N ALA A 749 12.25 21.42 7.97
CA ALA A 749 11.06 20.60 7.78
C ALA A 749 11.29 19.16 8.27
N THR A 750 10.23 18.52 8.77
CA THR A 750 10.15 17.07 9.05
C THR A 750 8.74 16.54 8.73
N ALA A 751 8.67 15.40 8.03
CA ALA A 751 7.40 14.82 7.60
C ALA A 751 6.57 14.22 8.74
N HIS A 752 7.20 13.94 9.88
CA HIS A 752 6.60 13.22 11.00
C HIS A 752 5.95 11.87 10.59
N ASN A 753 6.57 11.24 9.59
CA ASN A 753 6.20 9.96 9.00
C ASN A 753 7.42 9.41 8.25
N SER A 754 8.20 8.56 8.89
CA SER A 754 9.42 8.00 8.31
C SER A 754 9.14 7.27 7.00
N GLY A 755 9.88 7.62 5.94
CA GLY A 755 9.68 7.05 4.60
C GLY A 755 8.63 7.77 3.76
N THR A 756 8.00 8.84 4.27
CA THR A 756 7.18 9.78 3.47
C THR A 756 7.93 11.11 3.34
N ILE A 757 8.06 11.64 2.13
CA ILE A 757 8.66 12.96 1.88
C ILE A 757 7.54 14.01 1.93
N GLY A 758 7.70 15.01 2.81
CA GLY A 758 6.87 16.21 2.82
C GLY A 758 7.59 17.39 2.18
N GLU A 759 6.89 18.17 1.34
CA GLU A 759 7.40 19.42 0.77
C GLU A 759 6.94 20.62 1.61
N VAL A 760 7.85 21.56 1.84
CA VAL A 760 7.58 22.84 2.49
C VAL A 760 8.24 23.96 1.70
N ASP A 761 7.45 24.98 1.43
CA ASP A 761 7.85 26.18 0.70
C ASP A 761 7.88 27.39 1.63
N PHE A 762 9.05 28.00 1.73
CA PHE A 762 9.30 29.21 2.50
C PHE A 762 9.58 30.39 1.58
N ASP A 763 9.35 31.59 2.07
CA ASP A 763 9.79 32.84 1.44
C ASP A 763 10.30 33.83 2.50
N HIS A 764 11.05 34.83 2.03
CA HIS A 764 11.49 35.98 2.82
C HIS A 764 12.18 35.62 4.16
N LEU A 765 13.04 34.59 4.19
CA LEU A 765 13.88 34.32 5.35
C LEU A 765 14.82 35.51 5.60
N THR A 766 14.69 36.15 6.77
CA THR A 766 15.57 37.23 7.23
C THR A 766 16.17 36.88 8.57
N VAL A 767 17.46 37.15 8.74
CA VAL A 767 18.20 37.02 10.00
C VAL A 767 18.98 38.32 10.19
N GLY A 768 18.59 39.17 11.15
CA GLY A 768 19.19 40.50 11.32
C GLY A 768 18.86 41.20 12.61
#